data_AF-A0A6G0YLJ3-F1
#
_entry.id   AF-A0A6G0YLJ3-F1
#
_cell.length_a   1.000
_cell.length_b   1.000
_cell.length_c   1.000
_cell.angle_alpha   90.00
_cell.angle_beta   90.00
_cell.angle_gamma   90.00
#
_symmetry.space_group_name_H-M   'P 1'
#
loop_
_entity.id
_entity.type
_entity.pdbx_description
1 polymer ?
#
loop_
_entity_poly.entity_id
_entity_poly.type
_entity_poly.pdbx_seq_one_letter_code
_entity_poly.pdbx_strand_id
1 'polypeptide(L)'
;MLPRSLGIFWAFGYNGVVHVSTAYSHCPRNVIREEFYPVPITAKELTNMFIDEISCENILGNWPNTYTFTKAITENMILNNDNQLPISIFRPSIIGCTHLEPYPGWMDTINGPSGILTGVMAGLLRTIYLDTNKIADIIPVDYTVNALISVMWDTVNSYQQLNQTTKVPKIYNYVSSNESPTTWGGYIQNMYDHYFEVPPLRSMWYIFCIYNTNYFIVTVLKFWLHKVPAALMDLLLIISGKSPKMLKMYSKTENTLNMLNEFLTREWSFDNENTKKLWLSLSKEDRNIFWFSFEEFDWKDYFKVYYFGVRKHILHEDLSNTKKAISKNQKLFWLHYLCIVLIIYLLLQFLYWILQVKALHKNVIEALVITGCARGDIVIIPRITLIQTDCLSEFKITQFPLKVCFAMTINKFKRQSLIMAGIGLREECFSHGQFYFACFRVSSATGCTQYEPEPGWLDNINGASGIITPLIVGILRTIQLSMDKNADIVPVDYTTNSLISVMWSTVNRYKYGNEKKNKKPKIYNYVSSVENPIHWGKVLDYTFETYHQVPPLESMWYLFCIFSVNRWVVNILRFLLHRIPGAFEDFTFIIRGENPKMLKMYKKLENMTDLLKVFITSEWKFNNSNTGELWSLLSQEDRKTFRFGFEEFDWKSYIKYTIILITYNLCIFLIVYTIFKIIDTDKR
;
A
#
# COMPACT_ATOMS: atom_id res chain seq x y z
N MET A 1 -20.49 21.65 -10.47
CA MET A 1 -21.09 20.48 -11.15
C MET A 1 -21.48 19.46 -10.09
N LEU A 2 -22.75 19.41 -9.68
CA LEU A 2 -23.27 18.41 -8.74
C LEU A 2 -23.20 17.01 -9.37
N PRO A 3 -22.76 15.96 -8.64
CA PRO A 3 -22.78 14.60 -9.15
C PRO A 3 -24.24 14.14 -9.33
N ARG A 4 -24.53 13.53 -10.48
CA ARG A 4 -25.83 12.95 -10.88
C ARG A 4 -26.29 11.74 -10.03
N SER A 5 -26.13 11.74 -8.71
CA SER A 5 -26.42 10.57 -7.84
C SER A 5 -27.66 10.68 -6.96
N LEU A 6 -28.43 11.77 -7.03
CA LEU A 6 -29.78 11.85 -6.43
C LEU A 6 -30.79 11.11 -7.32
N GLY A 7 -30.69 9.78 -7.36
CA GLY A 7 -31.71 8.91 -7.94
C GLY A 7 -32.92 8.86 -7.02
N ILE A 8 -33.75 9.90 -7.04
CA ILE A 8 -35.06 9.91 -6.37
C ILE A 8 -36.06 9.42 -7.41
N PHE A 9 -36.50 8.17 -7.28
CA PHE A 9 -37.63 7.65 -8.04
C PHE A 9 -38.89 7.85 -7.21
N TRP A 10 -39.84 8.59 -7.77
CA TRP A 10 -41.19 8.74 -7.26
C TRP A 10 -42.13 7.98 -8.20
N ALA A 11 -42.96 7.09 -7.66
CA ALA A 11 -44.18 6.69 -8.34
C ALA A 11 -45.24 7.74 -7.99
N PHE A 12 -45.81 8.42 -8.99
CA PHE A 12 -46.94 9.34 -8.81
C PHE A 12 -48.22 8.65 -9.24
N GLY A 13 -49.12 8.39 -8.29
CA GLY A 13 -50.55 8.28 -8.57
C GLY A 13 -51.20 9.61 -8.20
N TYR A 14 -52.27 10.03 -8.88
CA TYR A 14 -52.94 11.32 -8.64
C TYR A 14 -53.35 11.58 -7.17
N ASN A 15 -53.29 10.56 -6.30
CA ASN A 15 -53.70 10.58 -4.90
C ASN A 15 -52.64 10.08 -3.89
N GLY A 16 -51.38 9.80 -4.29
CA GLY A 16 -50.40 9.10 -3.43
C GLY A 16 -48.94 9.23 -3.89
N VAL A 17 -48.00 9.10 -2.95
CA VAL A 17 -46.56 9.16 -3.18
C VAL A 17 -45.86 7.97 -2.51
N VAL A 18 -44.99 7.26 -3.24
CA VAL A 18 -44.11 6.24 -2.63
C VAL A 18 -42.67 6.63 -2.90
N HIS A 19 -41.90 6.81 -1.82
CA HIS A 19 -40.47 7.05 -1.90
C HIS A 19 -39.72 5.73 -2.03
N VAL A 20 -39.01 5.54 -3.15
CA VAL A 20 -38.15 4.37 -3.34
C VAL A 20 -36.79 4.64 -2.68
N SER A 21 -36.57 3.96 -1.57
CA SER A 21 -35.34 3.93 -0.80
C SER A 21 -34.52 2.68 -1.13
N THR A 22 -33.82 2.09 -0.15
CA THR A 22 -33.21 0.77 -0.25
C THR A 22 -33.23 0.07 1.11
N ALA A 23 -33.33 -1.27 1.12
CA ALA A 23 -33.24 -2.08 2.34
C ALA A 23 -31.96 -1.76 3.13
N TYR A 24 -30.88 -1.39 2.43
CA TYR A 24 -29.59 -1.08 3.01
C TYR A 24 -29.41 0.38 3.48
N SER A 25 -30.47 1.18 3.53
CA SER A 25 -30.37 2.59 3.93
C SER A 25 -29.78 2.73 5.33
N HIS A 26 -30.02 1.74 6.21
CA HIS A 26 -29.48 1.70 7.56
C HIS A 26 -28.47 0.56 7.76
N CYS A 27 -27.69 0.25 6.70
CA CYS A 27 -26.67 -0.81 6.71
C CYS A 27 -25.55 -0.72 7.77
N PRO A 28 -25.28 0.41 8.46
CA PRO A 28 -24.43 0.36 9.65
C PRO A 28 -24.97 -0.59 10.73
N ARG A 29 -26.29 -0.82 10.78
CA ARG A 29 -26.96 -1.76 11.70
C ARG A 29 -26.91 -3.19 11.15
N ASN A 30 -26.99 -4.18 12.04
CA ASN A 30 -27.14 -5.60 11.65
C ASN A 30 -28.59 -6.01 11.41
N VAL A 31 -29.52 -5.40 12.16
CA VAL A 31 -30.96 -5.65 12.06
C VAL A 31 -31.62 -4.36 11.57
N ILE A 32 -32.39 -4.46 10.49
CA ILE A 32 -33.07 -3.33 9.86
C ILE A 32 -34.58 -3.63 9.83
N ARG A 33 -35.32 -2.91 10.67
CA ARG A 33 -36.78 -3.01 10.77
C ARG A 33 -37.48 -1.98 9.91
N GLU A 34 -38.78 -2.16 9.73
CA GLU A 34 -39.66 -1.23 9.03
C GLU A 34 -40.02 -0.01 9.90
N GLU A 35 -38.98 0.63 10.44
CA GLU A 35 -39.07 1.82 11.30
C GLU A 35 -38.10 2.91 10.85
N PHE A 36 -38.33 4.13 11.34
CA PHE A 36 -37.41 5.24 11.15
C PHE A 36 -36.24 5.13 12.13
N TYR A 37 -35.05 5.41 11.62
CA TYR A 37 -33.83 5.44 12.43
C TYR A 37 -33.24 6.84 12.46
N PRO A 38 -32.63 7.25 13.59
CA PRO A 38 -31.92 8.52 13.66
C PRO A 38 -30.73 8.53 12.70
N VAL A 39 -30.52 9.67 12.05
CA VAL A 39 -29.38 9.96 11.18
C VAL A 39 -28.45 10.98 11.83
N PRO A 40 -27.14 10.93 11.55
CA PRO A 40 -26.16 11.83 12.17
C PRO A 40 -26.33 13.30 11.75
N ILE A 41 -26.95 13.54 10.59
CA ILE A 41 -27.20 14.87 10.05
C ILE A 41 -28.54 14.88 9.30
N THR A 42 -29.29 15.96 9.43
CA THR A 42 -30.55 16.17 8.72
C THR A 42 -30.31 16.70 7.31
N ALA A 43 -31.31 16.52 6.42
CA ALA A 43 -31.23 17.07 5.06
C ALA A 43 -31.06 18.60 5.05
N LYS A 44 -31.73 19.31 5.97
CA LYS A 44 -31.64 20.78 6.11
C LYS A 44 -30.23 21.23 6.51
N GLU A 45 -29.61 20.54 7.47
CA GLU A 45 -28.24 20.83 7.88
C GLU A 45 -27.25 20.55 6.75
N LEU A 46 -27.42 19.43 6.03
CA LEU A 46 -26.58 19.09 4.88
C LEU A 46 -26.67 20.16 3.78
N THR A 47 -27.86 20.68 3.47
CA THR A 47 -28.02 21.75 2.46
C THR A 47 -27.40 23.07 2.87
N ASN A 48 -27.25 23.32 4.18
CA ASN A 48 -26.68 24.56 4.71
C ASN A 48 -25.15 24.49 4.87
N MET A 49 -24.53 23.31 4.67
CA MET A 49 -23.08 23.15 4.71
C MET A 49 -22.42 23.66 3.41
N PHE A 50 -21.41 24.52 3.54
CA PHE A 50 -20.54 24.86 2.43
C PHE A 50 -19.66 23.65 2.08
N ILE A 51 -19.93 23.03 0.93
CA ILE A 51 -19.33 21.75 0.47
C ILE A 51 -17.80 21.84 0.31
N ASP A 52 -17.25 23.05 0.20
CA ASP A 52 -15.83 23.26 -0.14
C ASP A 52 -14.84 23.10 1.04
N GLU A 53 -15.31 23.03 2.30
CA GLU A 53 -14.43 22.96 3.50
C GLU A 53 -14.43 21.63 4.26
N ILE A 54 -15.34 20.68 3.95
CA ILE A 54 -15.51 19.43 4.71
C ILE A 54 -15.31 18.21 3.80
N SER A 55 -14.46 17.26 4.20
CA SER A 55 -14.29 16.01 3.43
C SER A 55 -15.57 15.16 3.50
N CYS A 56 -15.97 14.55 2.36
CA CYS A 56 -17.13 13.65 2.31
C CYS A 56 -17.04 12.50 3.33
N GLU A 57 -15.83 12.05 3.67
CA GLU A 57 -15.59 10.99 4.66
C GLU A 57 -16.07 11.38 6.06
N ASN A 58 -15.93 12.65 6.45
CA ASN A 58 -16.39 13.14 7.75
C ASN A 58 -17.93 13.17 7.86
N ILE A 59 -18.62 13.30 6.73
CA ILE A 59 -20.09 13.40 6.68
C ILE A 59 -20.74 12.00 6.66
N LEU A 60 -20.13 11.04 5.96
CA LEU A 60 -20.68 9.68 5.81
C LEU A 60 -20.76 8.92 7.15
N GLY A 61 -19.90 9.23 8.12
CA GLY A 61 -19.85 8.52 9.39
C GLY A 61 -19.61 7.02 9.17
N ASN A 62 -20.56 6.19 9.63
CA ASN A 62 -20.47 4.73 9.50
C ASN A 62 -21.05 4.17 8.18
N TRP A 63 -21.57 5.02 7.29
CA TRP A 63 -22.13 4.55 6.03
C TRP A 63 -21.02 4.23 5.02
N PRO A 64 -21.11 3.10 4.31
CA PRO A 64 -20.05 2.66 3.42
C PRO A 64 -19.97 3.42 2.10
N ASN A 65 -21.06 4.10 1.72
CA ASN A 65 -21.10 4.90 0.50
C ASN A 65 -22.17 6.01 0.59
N THR A 66 -22.05 6.98 -0.31
CA THR A 66 -22.98 8.11 -0.43
C THR A 66 -24.40 7.69 -0.79
N TYR A 67 -24.58 6.57 -1.50
CA TYR A 67 -25.89 6.08 -1.92
C TYR A 67 -26.76 5.69 -0.72
N THR A 68 -26.29 4.77 0.12
CA THR A 68 -27.02 4.32 1.31
C THR A 68 -27.23 5.46 2.32
N PHE A 69 -26.23 6.33 2.46
CA PHE A 69 -26.30 7.51 3.32
C PHE A 69 -27.39 8.50 2.88
N THR A 70 -27.43 8.86 1.59
CA THR A 70 -28.42 9.81 1.08
C THR A 70 -29.84 9.25 1.14
N LYS A 71 -30.03 7.94 0.94
CA LYS A 71 -31.32 7.28 1.16
C LYS A 71 -31.77 7.38 2.63
N ALA A 72 -30.88 7.11 3.59
CA ALA A 72 -31.17 7.23 5.02
C ALA A 72 -31.62 8.64 5.44
N ILE A 73 -30.91 9.67 4.94
CA ILE A 73 -31.23 11.08 5.20
C ILE A 73 -32.59 11.44 4.60
N THR A 74 -32.87 10.98 3.37
CA THR A 74 -34.13 11.28 2.68
C THR A 74 -35.33 10.68 3.41
N GLU A 75 -35.19 9.48 3.98
CA GLU A 75 -36.23 8.90 4.83
C GLU A 75 -36.54 9.79 6.04
N ASN A 76 -35.52 10.32 6.73
CA ASN A 76 -35.74 11.24 7.84
C ASN A 76 -36.36 12.57 7.41
N MET A 77 -36.07 13.05 6.20
CA MET A 77 -36.77 14.21 5.64
C MET A 77 -38.26 13.93 5.43
N ILE A 78 -38.63 12.71 5.00
CA ILE A 78 -40.02 12.28 4.81
C ILE A 78 -40.75 12.12 6.15
N LEU A 79 -40.06 11.79 7.24
CA LEU A 79 -40.67 11.76 8.56
C LEU A 79 -41.24 13.14 8.97
N ASN A 80 -40.56 14.22 8.58
CA ASN A 80 -40.95 15.60 8.85
C ASN A 80 -41.96 16.15 7.82
N ASN A 81 -42.92 15.32 7.37
CA ASN A 81 -43.90 15.65 6.32
C ASN A 81 -44.93 16.69 6.78
N ASP A 82 -44.53 17.96 6.81
CA ASP A 82 -45.36 19.11 7.21
C ASP A 82 -46.66 19.24 6.36
N ASN A 83 -46.65 18.71 5.13
CA ASN A 83 -47.75 18.81 4.17
C ASN A 83 -48.78 17.66 4.26
N GLN A 84 -48.61 16.71 5.18
CA GLN A 84 -49.50 15.55 5.40
C GLN A 84 -49.84 14.75 4.11
N LEU A 85 -48.93 14.71 3.14
CA LEU A 85 -49.18 13.94 1.92
C LEU A 85 -49.31 12.43 2.22
N PRO A 86 -50.17 11.67 1.49
CA PRO A 86 -50.20 10.21 1.51
C PRO A 86 -48.88 9.65 1.00
N ILE A 87 -47.93 9.45 1.91
CA ILE A 87 -46.57 9.01 1.61
C ILE A 87 -46.21 7.72 2.37
N SER A 88 -45.53 6.82 1.68
CA SER A 88 -44.88 5.64 2.26
C SER A 88 -43.45 5.50 1.71
N ILE A 89 -42.63 4.71 2.40
CA ILE A 89 -41.26 4.40 1.99
C ILE A 89 -41.18 2.93 1.59
N PHE A 90 -40.66 2.67 0.39
CA PHE A 90 -40.42 1.32 -0.11
C PHE A 90 -38.90 1.07 -0.20
N ARG A 91 -38.41 0.04 0.49
CA ARG A 91 -37.00 -0.30 0.64
C ARG A 91 -36.70 -1.64 -0.05
N PRO A 92 -36.43 -1.65 -1.37
CA PRO A 92 -35.99 -2.84 -2.08
C PRO A 92 -34.53 -3.21 -1.73
N SER A 93 -34.23 -4.51 -1.71
CA SER A 93 -32.86 -5.04 -1.71
C SER A 93 -32.21 -4.98 -3.11
N ILE A 94 -31.31 -5.91 -3.44
CA ILE A 94 -30.52 -5.83 -4.68
C ILE A 94 -31.40 -6.22 -5.87
N ILE A 95 -31.77 -5.23 -6.67
CA ILE A 95 -32.61 -5.46 -7.85
C ILE A 95 -31.79 -6.16 -8.96
N GLY A 96 -32.28 -7.31 -9.40
CA GLY A 96 -31.77 -8.10 -10.51
C GLY A 96 -32.51 -7.86 -11.83
N CYS A 97 -32.32 -8.76 -12.79
CA CYS A 97 -33.09 -8.74 -14.04
C CYS A 97 -34.55 -9.17 -13.78
N THR A 98 -35.40 -8.99 -14.79
CA THR A 98 -36.78 -9.50 -14.77
C THR A 98 -36.81 -11.02 -14.72
N HIS A 99 -37.77 -11.57 -13.98
CA HIS A 99 -38.05 -13.01 -14.00
C HIS A 99 -38.98 -13.35 -15.17
N LEU A 100 -40.10 -12.63 -15.30
CA LEU A 100 -41.18 -12.93 -16.24
C LEU A 100 -41.47 -11.75 -17.19
N GLU A 101 -41.71 -10.55 -16.67
CA GLU A 101 -42.24 -9.42 -17.46
C GLU A 101 -41.27 -8.23 -17.56
N PRO A 102 -41.28 -7.44 -18.67
CA PRO A 102 -42.05 -7.63 -19.90
C PRO A 102 -41.54 -8.82 -20.75
N TYR A 103 -40.34 -9.31 -20.46
CA TYR A 103 -39.81 -10.59 -20.92
C TYR A 103 -38.68 -11.04 -19.98
N PRO A 104 -38.42 -12.35 -19.84
CA PRO A 104 -37.41 -12.87 -18.91
C PRO A 104 -35.99 -12.36 -19.23
N GLY A 105 -35.25 -11.99 -18.19
CA GLY A 105 -33.84 -11.62 -18.27
C GLY A 105 -33.57 -10.20 -18.77
N TRP A 106 -34.59 -9.37 -18.88
CA TRP A 106 -34.43 -7.97 -19.23
C TRP A 106 -33.67 -7.22 -18.14
N MET A 107 -32.70 -6.40 -18.57
CA MET A 107 -31.97 -5.46 -17.74
C MET A 107 -31.32 -4.39 -18.62
N ASP A 108 -31.12 -3.20 -18.10
CA ASP A 108 -30.58 -2.04 -18.83
C ASP A 108 -29.23 -1.53 -18.29
N THR A 109 -28.87 -1.93 -17.07
CA THR A 109 -27.75 -1.33 -16.34
C THR A 109 -26.76 -2.37 -15.83
N ILE A 110 -25.47 -2.01 -15.89
CA ILE A 110 -24.37 -2.80 -15.33
C ILE A 110 -24.14 -2.36 -13.87
N ASN A 111 -25.06 -2.71 -12.99
CA ASN A 111 -25.00 -2.31 -11.57
C ASN A 111 -24.86 -3.53 -10.66
N GLY A 112 -24.12 -3.36 -9.55
CA GLY A 112 -24.00 -4.36 -8.49
C GLY A 112 -23.61 -5.77 -8.99
N PRO A 113 -24.40 -6.82 -8.71
CA PRO A 113 -24.10 -8.20 -9.08
C PRO A 113 -23.95 -8.43 -10.58
N SER A 114 -24.73 -7.75 -11.42
CA SER A 114 -24.67 -7.93 -12.88
C SER A 114 -23.31 -7.51 -13.44
N GLY A 115 -22.72 -6.44 -12.89
CA GLY A 115 -21.39 -5.99 -13.26
C GLY A 115 -20.29 -6.94 -12.79
N ILE A 116 -20.41 -7.47 -11.57
CA ILE A 116 -19.49 -8.49 -11.05
C ILE A 116 -19.55 -9.74 -11.93
N LEU A 117 -20.74 -10.25 -12.19
CA LEU A 117 -20.99 -11.41 -13.03
C LEU A 117 -20.42 -11.21 -14.44
N THR A 118 -20.72 -10.08 -15.08
CA THR A 118 -20.17 -9.73 -16.40
C THR A 118 -18.64 -9.75 -16.39
N GLY A 119 -18.02 -9.17 -15.35
CA GLY A 119 -16.57 -9.15 -15.19
C GLY A 119 -15.97 -10.55 -15.04
N VAL A 120 -16.61 -11.43 -14.27
CA VAL A 120 -16.18 -12.83 -14.07
C VAL A 120 -16.36 -13.63 -15.37
N MET A 121 -17.53 -13.55 -16.00
CA MET A 121 -17.83 -14.23 -17.27
C MET A 121 -16.89 -13.82 -18.40
N ALA A 122 -16.51 -12.54 -18.46
CA ALA A 122 -15.56 -12.06 -19.45
C ALA A 122 -14.09 -12.46 -19.15
N GLY A 123 -13.82 -13.12 -18.02
CA GLY A 123 -12.46 -13.43 -17.56
C GLY A 123 -11.66 -12.19 -17.12
N LEU A 124 -12.34 -11.06 -16.88
CA LEU A 124 -11.72 -9.83 -16.40
C LEU A 124 -11.48 -9.90 -14.88
N LEU A 125 -12.52 -10.24 -14.13
CA LEU A 125 -12.47 -10.42 -12.69
C LEU A 125 -12.07 -11.85 -12.35
N ARG A 126 -10.82 -12.00 -11.88
CA ARG A 126 -10.22 -13.29 -11.51
C ARG A 126 -10.06 -13.52 -10.00
N THR A 127 -10.38 -12.51 -9.18
CA THR A 127 -10.43 -12.65 -7.72
C THR A 127 -11.29 -11.54 -7.12
N ILE A 128 -12.06 -11.86 -6.08
CA ILE A 128 -13.00 -10.95 -5.42
C ILE A 128 -12.95 -11.18 -3.90
N TYR A 129 -13.08 -10.09 -3.13
CA TYR A 129 -13.30 -10.13 -1.69
C TYR A 129 -14.78 -10.37 -1.44
N LEU A 130 -15.12 -11.62 -1.09
CA LEU A 130 -16.49 -12.11 -1.02
C LEU A 130 -16.55 -13.26 -0.01
N ASP A 131 -17.59 -13.28 0.82
CA ASP A 131 -17.96 -14.46 1.60
C ASP A 131 -19.10 -15.21 0.89
N THR A 132 -18.79 -16.39 0.36
CA THR A 132 -19.74 -17.21 -0.39
C THR A 132 -20.87 -17.75 0.47
N ASN A 133 -20.74 -17.73 1.80
CA ASN A 133 -21.74 -18.27 2.72
C ASN A 133 -22.78 -17.22 3.13
N LYS A 134 -22.57 -15.94 2.79
CA LYS A 134 -23.51 -14.87 3.12
C LYS A 134 -24.70 -14.85 2.17
N ILE A 135 -25.84 -14.43 2.70
CA ILE A 135 -27.09 -14.30 1.94
C ILE A 135 -26.91 -13.22 0.86
N ALA A 136 -27.25 -13.57 -0.37
CA ALA A 136 -27.34 -12.69 -1.51
C ALA A 136 -28.79 -12.26 -1.69
N ASP A 137 -29.17 -11.15 -1.08
CA ASP A 137 -30.55 -10.65 -1.13
C ASP A 137 -30.84 -9.95 -2.47
N ILE A 138 -31.10 -10.78 -3.48
CA ILE A 138 -31.42 -10.36 -4.84
C ILE A 138 -32.93 -10.49 -5.04
N ILE A 139 -33.55 -9.53 -5.74
CA ILE A 139 -34.98 -9.52 -6.06
C ILE A 139 -35.21 -9.20 -7.54
N PRO A 140 -36.16 -9.86 -8.23
CA PRO A 140 -36.49 -9.52 -9.62
C PRO A 140 -37.12 -8.13 -9.73
N VAL A 141 -36.77 -7.38 -10.79
CA VAL A 141 -37.27 -6.01 -10.97
C VAL A 141 -38.78 -5.97 -11.25
N ASP A 142 -39.32 -6.96 -11.96
CA ASP A 142 -40.76 -7.11 -12.22
C ASP A 142 -41.54 -7.34 -10.93
N TYR A 143 -41.04 -8.19 -10.05
CA TYR A 143 -41.65 -8.39 -8.73
C TYR A 143 -41.57 -7.12 -7.88
N THR A 144 -40.44 -6.40 -7.98
CA THR A 144 -40.24 -5.11 -7.29
C THR A 144 -41.26 -4.07 -7.75
N VAL A 145 -41.56 -4.01 -9.05
CA VAL A 145 -42.57 -3.10 -9.61
C VAL A 145 -43.98 -3.50 -9.14
N ASN A 146 -44.32 -4.79 -9.14
CA ASN A 146 -45.60 -5.28 -8.64
C ASN A 146 -45.81 -4.97 -7.16
N ALA A 147 -44.77 -5.15 -6.33
CA ALA A 147 -44.78 -4.76 -4.94
C ALA A 147 -44.97 -3.25 -4.78
N LEU A 148 -44.26 -2.44 -5.57
CA LEU A 148 -44.34 -0.98 -5.52
C LEU A 148 -45.75 -0.46 -5.87
N ILE A 149 -46.40 -1.05 -6.87
CA ILE A 149 -47.79 -0.72 -7.24
C ILE A 149 -48.74 -1.05 -6.08
N SER A 150 -48.55 -2.20 -5.45
CA SER A 150 -49.35 -2.64 -4.31
C SER A 150 -49.14 -1.74 -3.09
N VAL A 151 -47.91 -1.28 -2.85
CA VAL A 151 -47.59 -0.31 -1.79
C VAL A 151 -48.26 1.04 -2.06
N MET A 152 -48.31 1.49 -3.31
CA MET A 152 -49.05 2.72 -3.67
C MET A 152 -50.53 2.58 -3.33
N TRP A 153 -51.15 1.45 -3.67
CA TRP A 153 -52.54 1.16 -3.33
C TRP A 153 -52.78 1.18 -1.81
N ASP A 154 -51.95 0.51 -1.00
CA ASP A 154 -52.08 0.54 0.46
C ASP A 154 -51.85 1.93 1.04
N THR A 155 -50.91 2.68 0.47
CA THR A 155 -50.61 4.07 0.89
C THR A 155 -51.84 4.96 0.75
N VAL A 156 -52.52 4.90 -0.41
CA VAL A 156 -53.72 5.71 -0.67
C VAL A 156 -54.89 5.25 0.22
N ASN A 157 -55.13 3.94 0.33
CA ASN A 157 -56.26 3.40 1.10
C ASN A 157 -56.10 3.62 2.60
N SER A 158 -54.92 3.31 3.14
CA SER A 158 -54.58 3.57 4.55
C SER A 158 -54.75 5.06 4.87
N TYR A 159 -54.37 5.94 3.94
CA TYR A 159 -54.52 7.38 4.13
C TYR A 159 -55.99 7.83 4.15
N GLN A 160 -56.85 7.27 3.29
CA GLN A 160 -58.28 7.60 3.22
C GLN A 160 -59.08 7.10 4.45
N GLN A 161 -58.69 5.96 5.02
CA GLN A 161 -59.39 5.36 6.17
C GLN A 161 -59.08 6.05 7.51
N LEU A 162 -57.99 6.80 7.61
CA LEU A 162 -57.51 7.43 8.85
C LEU A 162 -58.03 8.87 9.02
N ASN A 163 -59.09 9.04 9.81
CA ASN A 163 -59.63 10.33 10.27
C ASN A 163 -58.75 10.96 11.39
N GLN A 164 -57.69 11.66 10.98
CA GLN A 164 -56.87 12.65 11.73
C GLN A 164 -55.87 12.24 12.84
N THR A 165 -54.84 13.11 12.93
CA THR A 165 -53.71 13.28 13.90
C THR A 165 -52.44 12.43 13.68
N THR A 166 -51.39 13.12 13.17
CA THR A 166 -49.99 12.66 12.96
C THR A 166 -49.81 11.28 12.30
N LYS A 167 -49.82 11.26 10.96
CA LYS A 167 -49.55 10.06 10.15
C LYS A 167 -48.04 9.83 10.00
N VAL A 168 -47.49 8.86 10.72
CA VAL A 168 -46.14 8.35 10.45
C VAL A 168 -46.18 7.53 9.17
N PRO A 169 -45.37 7.85 8.14
CA PRO A 169 -45.33 7.09 6.89
C PRO A 169 -45.00 5.61 7.14
N LYS A 170 -45.72 4.69 6.50
CA LYS A 170 -45.38 3.26 6.56
C LYS A 170 -44.09 2.99 5.78
N ILE A 171 -43.33 2.01 6.25
CA ILE A 171 -42.10 1.55 5.61
C ILE A 171 -42.29 0.08 5.23
N TYR A 172 -41.89 -0.27 4.01
CA TYR A 172 -41.96 -1.64 3.48
C TYR A 172 -40.55 -2.08 3.08
N ASN A 173 -39.97 -3.03 3.81
CA ASN A 173 -38.76 -3.71 3.40
C ASN A 173 -39.13 -4.83 2.43
N TYR A 174 -38.61 -4.77 1.21
CA TYR A 174 -38.86 -5.75 0.18
C TYR A 174 -37.57 -6.50 -0.14
N VAL A 175 -37.48 -7.72 0.39
CA VAL A 175 -36.27 -8.53 0.53
C VAL A 175 -36.61 -10.00 0.28
N SER A 176 -35.69 -10.76 -0.30
CA SER A 176 -35.89 -12.20 -0.53
C SER A 176 -35.46 -13.07 0.66
N SER A 177 -34.56 -12.57 1.53
CA SER A 177 -34.00 -13.34 2.65
C SER A 177 -35.02 -13.95 3.61
N ASN A 178 -36.18 -13.32 3.73
CA ASN A 178 -37.21 -13.68 4.72
C ASN A 178 -38.15 -14.79 4.27
N GLU A 179 -38.18 -15.10 2.98
CA GLU A 179 -39.10 -16.05 2.36
C GLU A 179 -38.35 -17.16 1.62
N SER A 180 -37.33 -16.80 0.85
CA SER A 180 -36.52 -17.74 0.06
C SER A 180 -35.06 -17.28 0.02
N PRO A 181 -34.27 -17.48 1.09
CA PRO A 181 -32.88 -17.04 1.12
C PRO A 181 -32.00 -17.82 0.14
N THR A 182 -31.08 -17.12 -0.53
CA THR A 182 -30.03 -17.70 -1.38
C THR A 182 -28.67 -17.13 -0.99
N THR A 183 -27.58 -17.87 -1.19
CA THR A 183 -26.22 -17.42 -0.83
C THR A 183 -25.44 -16.94 -2.06
N TRP A 184 -24.40 -16.14 -1.84
CA TRP A 184 -23.48 -15.77 -2.92
C TRP A 184 -22.83 -16.99 -3.57
N GLY A 185 -22.53 -18.05 -2.80
CA GLY A 185 -22.03 -19.32 -3.32
C GLY A 185 -23.03 -20.03 -4.22
N GLY A 186 -24.31 -20.08 -3.82
CA GLY A 186 -25.40 -20.60 -4.63
C GLY A 186 -25.55 -19.82 -5.94
N TYR A 187 -25.57 -18.49 -5.88
CA TYR A 187 -25.57 -17.62 -7.05
C TYR A 187 -24.41 -17.95 -7.99
N ILE A 188 -23.17 -17.97 -7.48
CA ILE A 188 -21.97 -18.22 -8.27
C ILE A 188 -22.00 -19.60 -8.93
N GLN A 189 -22.37 -20.66 -8.20
CA GLN A 189 -22.41 -22.01 -8.74
C GLN A 189 -23.39 -22.12 -9.92
N ASN A 190 -24.60 -21.58 -9.77
CA ASN A 190 -25.59 -21.59 -10.84
C ASN A 190 -25.11 -20.83 -12.09
N MET A 191 -24.35 -19.74 -11.92
CA MET A 191 -23.74 -19.03 -13.05
C MET A 191 -22.66 -19.87 -13.76
N TYR A 192 -21.85 -20.60 -13.00
CA TYR A 192 -20.82 -21.49 -13.57
C TYR A 192 -21.41 -22.63 -14.38
N ASP A 193 -22.53 -23.21 -13.93
CA ASP A 193 -23.20 -24.32 -14.62
C ASP A 193 -23.61 -23.91 -16.05
N HIS A 194 -24.07 -22.67 -16.25
CA HIS A 194 -24.44 -22.16 -17.58
C HIS A 194 -23.27 -21.66 -18.43
N TYR A 195 -22.15 -21.25 -17.82
CA TYR A 195 -21.01 -20.73 -18.56
C TYR A 195 -20.46 -21.73 -19.60
N PHE A 196 -20.38 -23.01 -19.25
CA PHE A 196 -19.77 -24.02 -20.13
C PHE A 196 -20.65 -24.37 -21.33
N GLU A 197 -21.96 -24.22 -21.21
CA GLU A 197 -22.90 -24.41 -22.31
C GLU A 197 -22.87 -23.23 -23.28
N VAL A 198 -22.81 -22.01 -22.74
CA VAL A 198 -23.00 -20.76 -23.49
C VAL A 198 -22.02 -19.66 -23.07
N PRO A 199 -20.70 -19.87 -23.25
CA PRO A 199 -19.70 -18.86 -22.86
C PRO A 199 -19.84 -17.61 -23.74
N PRO A 200 -19.51 -16.40 -23.24
CA PRO A 200 -19.57 -15.20 -24.05
C PRO A 200 -18.41 -15.13 -25.05
N LEU A 201 -18.71 -14.71 -26.28
CA LEU A 201 -17.71 -14.50 -27.32
C LEU A 201 -16.72 -13.38 -26.94
N ARG A 202 -17.16 -12.40 -26.15
CA ARG A 202 -16.35 -11.28 -25.62
C ARG A 202 -15.38 -11.68 -24.49
N SER A 203 -15.33 -12.95 -24.06
CA SER A 203 -14.34 -13.39 -23.05
C SER A 203 -12.92 -13.03 -23.45
N MET A 204 -12.19 -12.38 -22.53
CA MET A 204 -10.78 -12.01 -22.68
C MET A 204 -9.85 -13.09 -22.14
N TRP A 205 -10.33 -13.86 -21.16
CA TRP A 205 -9.59 -14.95 -20.54
C TRP A 205 -10.54 -16.11 -20.23
N TYR A 206 -9.99 -17.30 -20.00
CA TYR A 206 -10.78 -18.44 -19.53
C TYR A 206 -11.40 -18.14 -18.16
N ILE A 207 -12.64 -18.59 -17.93
CA ILE A 207 -13.33 -18.29 -16.66
C ILE A 207 -12.62 -18.97 -15.49
N PHE A 208 -12.25 -18.15 -14.50
CA PHE A 208 -11.98 -18.58 -13.14
C PHE A 208 -12.02 -17.34 -12.26
N CYS A 209 -12.50 -17.48 -11.03
CA CYS A 209 -12.43 -16.41 -10.05
C CYS A 209 -12.20 -17.00 -8.66
N ILE A 210 -11.18 -16.49 -7.97
CA ILE A 210 -10.87 -16.91 -6.60
C ILE A 210 -11.58 -15.98 -5.62
N TYR A 211 -12.51 -16.54 -4.86
CA TYR A 211 -13.26 -15.86 -3.81
C TYR A 211 -12.60 -16.12 -2.46
N ASN A 212 -12.37 -15.08 -1.66
CA ASN A 212 -11.76 -15.23 -0.34
C ASN A 212 -12.21 -14.11 0.61
N THR A 213 -12.38 -14.46 1.89
CA THR A 213 -12.76 -13.55 2.98
C THR A 213 -11.56 -12.89 3.67
N ASN A 214 -10.33 -13.24 3.28
CA ASN A 214 -9.11 -12.58 3.73
C ASN A 214 -8.72 -11.49 2.73
N TYR A 215 -8.88 -10.23 3.16
CA TYR A 215 -8.60 -9.06 2.33
C TYR A 215 -7.15 -9.01 1.83
N PHE A 216 -6.19 -9.48 2.64
CA PHE A 216 -4.78 -9.51 2.26
C PHE A 216 -4.53 -10.50 1.12
N ILE A 217 -5.06 -11.73 1.22
CA ILE A 217 -4.93 -12.74 0.15
C ILE A 217 -5.52 -12.19 -1.15
N VAL A 218 -6.73 -11.61 -1.09
CA VAL A 218 -7.36 -11.00 -2.27
C VAL A 218 -6.51 -9.87 -2.83
N THR A 219 -5.89 -9.04 -2.00
CA THR A 219 -5.03 -7.94 -2.45
C THR A 219 -3.78 -8.45 -3.18
N VAL A 220 -3.14 -9.51 -2.67
CA VAL A 220 -2.01 -10.18 -3.32
C VAL A 220 -2.45 -10.80 -4.65
N LEU A 221 -3.58 -11.50 -4.67
CA LEU A 221 -4.14 -12.08 -5.89
C LEU A 221 -4.54 -11.01 -6.91
N LYS A 222 -5.11 -9.87 -6.50
CA LYS A 222 -5.41 -8.73 -7.39
C LYS A 222 -4.13 -8.20 -8.04
N PHE A 223 -3.02 -8.12 -7.31
CA PHE A 223 -1.76 -7.70 -7.90
C PHE A 223 -1.32 -8.64 -9.03
N TRP A 224 -1.28 -9.95 -8.77
CA TRP A 224 -0.80 -10.94 -9.73
C TRP A 224 -1.79 -11.28 -10.85
N LEU A 225 -3.08 -11.36 -10.53
CA LEU A 225 -4.11 -11.76 -11.48
C LEU A 225 -4.71 -10.58 -12.23
N HIS A 226 -4.67 -9.35 -11.70
CA HIS A 226 -5.25 -8.18 -12.38
C HIS A 226 -4.18 -7.19 -12.83
N LYS A 227 -3.39 -6.63 -11.90
CA LYS A 227 -2.46 -5.51 -12.18
C LYS A 227 -1.30 -5.92 -13.07
N VAL A 228 -0.64 -7.05 -12.82
CA VAL A 228 0.48 -7.54 -13.64
C VAL A 228 0.04 -7.84 -15.09
N PRO A 229 -1.01 -8.65 -15.35
CA PRO A 229 -1.52 -8.85 -16.71
C PRO A 229 -1.97 -7.56 -17.40
N ALA A 230 -2.59 -6.63 -16.65
CA ALA A 230 -2.99 -5.34 -17.21
C ALA A 230 -1.80 -4.50 -17.66
N ALA A 231 -0.74 -4.45 -16.86
CA ALA A 231 0.49 -3.73 -17.21
C ALA A 231 1.18 -4.33 -18.43
N LEU A 232 1.24 -5.66 -18.53
CA LEU A 232 1.77 -6.36 -19.71
C LEU A 232 0.96 -6.03 -20.97
N MET A 233 -0.37 -6.06 -20.88
CA MET A 233 -1.24 -5.70 -22.00
C MET A 233 -1.11 -4.24 -22.40
N ASP A 234 -0.99 -3.32 -21.44
CA ASP A 234 -0.76 -1.90 -21.73
C ASP A 234 0.61 -1.66 -22.36
N LEU A 235 1.64 -2.38 -21.94
CA LEU A 235 2.96 -2.36 -22.58
C LEU A 235 2.87 -2.81 -24.05
N LEU A 236 2.18 -3.92 -24.33
CA LEU A 236 1.97 -4.41 -25.70
C LEU A 236 1.19 -3.40 -26.56
N LEU A 237 0.20 -2.72 -25.98
CA LEU A 237 -0.54 -1.65 -26.66
C LEU A 237 0.38 -0.49 -27.00
N ILE A 238 1.22 -0.04 -26.05
CA ILE A 238 2.18 1.05 -26.27
C ILE A 238 3.18 0.68 -27.37
N ILE A 239 3.74 -0.54 -27.35
CA ILE A 239 4.64 -1.04 -28.40
C ILE A 239 3.93 -1.07 -29.76
N SER A 240 2.62 -1.33 -29.78
CA SER A 240 1.78 -1.31 -30.99
C SER A 240 1.31 0.10 -31.40
N GLY A 241 1.82 1.16 -30.77
CA GLY A 241 1.42 2.55 -31.05
C GLY A 241 0.01 2.92 -30.55
N LYS A 242 -0.57 2.14 -29.64
CA LYS A 242 -1.91 2.37 -29.06
C LYS A 242 -1.80 2.90 -27.64
N SER A 243 -2.82 3.65 -27.21
CA SER A 243 -2.89 4.18 -25.84
C SER A 243 -3.16 3.08 -24.79
N PRO A 244 -2.51 3.11 -23.62
CA PRO A 244 -2.79 2.18 -22.53
C PRO A 244 -4.20 2.40 -21.95
N LYS A 245 -4.89 1.30 -21.62
CA LYS A 245 -6.28 1.30 -21.17
C LYS A 245 -6.58 0.30 -20.04
N MET A 246 -5.83 -0.79 -19.93
CA MET A 246 -6.14 -1.91 -19.05
C MET A 246 -5.98 -1.54 -17.58
N LEU A 247 -4.88 -0.86 -17.21
CA LEU A 247 -4.68 -0.42 -15.83
C LEU A 247 -5.76 0.58 -15.38
N LYS A 248 -6.17 1.49 -16.26
CA LYS A 248 -7.29 2.42 -15.99
C LYS A 248 -8.61 1.67 -15.78
N MET A 249 -8.88 0.66 -16.61
CA MET A 249 -10.07 -0.17 -16.49
C MET A 249 -10.09 -0.93 -15.15
N TYR A 250 -8.99 -1.58 -14.76
CA TYR A 250 -8.92 -2.28 -13.47
C TYR A 250 -8.98 -1.33 -12.27
N SER A 251 -8.41 -0.13 -12.37
CA SER A 251 -8.54 0.91 -11.32
C SER A 251 -10.02 1.28 -11.10
N LYS A 252 -10.78 1.48 -12.19
CA LYS A 252 -12.23 1.73 -12.10
C LYS A 252 -12.97 0.55 -11.48
N THR A 253 -12.67 -0.68 -11.92
CA THR A 253 -13.28 -1.90 -11.38
C THR A 253 -12.97 -2.09 -9.90
N GLU A 254 -11.74 -1.83 -9.46
CA GLU A 254 -11.32 -1.92 -8.06
C GLU A 254 -12.08 -0.93 -7.18
N ASN A 255 -12.24 0.32 -7.66
CA ASN A 255 -13.07 1.32 -6.96
C ASN A 255 -14.53 0.86 -6.83
N THR A 256 -15.12 0.30 -7.90
CA THR A 256 -16.49 -0.23 -7.85
C THR A 256 -16.62 -1.39 -6.88
N LEU A 257 -15.69 -2.35 -6.89
CA LEU A 257 -15.70 -3.48 -5.96
C LEU A 257 -15.53 -3.01 -4.51
N ASN A 258 -14.65 -2.03 -4.25
CA ASN A 258 -14.45 -1.50 -2.91
C ASN A 258 -15.73 -0.87 -2.34
N MET A 259 -16.53 -0.18 -3.16
CA MET A 259 -17.83 0.35 -2.74
C MET A 259 -18.87 -0.74 -2.43
N LEU A 260 -18.67 -1.95 -2.98
CA LEU A 260 -19.58 -3.09 -2.81
C LEU A 260 -19.15 -4.04 -1.68
N ASN A 261 -17.91 -3.94 -1.18
CA ASN A 261 -17.33 -4.91 -0.26
C ASN A 261 -18.24 -5.24 0.94
N GLU A 262 -18.83 -4.23 1.59
CA GLU A 262 -19.76 -4.44 2.71
C GLU A 262 -20.92 -5.36 2.34
N PHE A 263 -21.51 -5.19 1.15
CA PHE A 263 -22.63 -6.02 0.67
C PHE A 263 -22.22 -7.43 0.24
N LEU A 264 -20.92 -7.65 0.01
CA LEU A 264 -20.35 -8.93 -0.41
C LEU A 264 -19.84 -9.77 0.77
N THR A 265 -19.62 -9.17 1.94
CA THR A 265 -19.04 -9.85 3.12
C THR A 265 -19.88 -9.77 4.38
N ARG A 266 -20.86 -8.86 4.43
CA ARG A 266 -21.79 -8.73 5.54
C ARG A 266 -23.16 -9.26 5.16
N GLU A 267 -23.92 -9.62 6.18
CA GLU A 267 -25.30 -10.06 6.08
C GLU A 267 -26.13 -9.23 7.05
N TRP A 268 -27.38 -8.99 6.67
CA TRP A 268 -28.34 -8.21 7.43
C TRP A 268 -29.59 -9.05 7.68
N SER A 269 -30.18 -8.87 8.85
CA SER A 269 -31.51 -9.37 9.15
C SER A 269 -32.52 -8.25 8.92
N PHE A 270 -33.49 -8.51 8.05
CA PHE A 270 -34.56 -7.57 7.75
C PHE A 270 -35.85 -8.04 8.41
N ASP A 271 -36.60 -7.10 8.96
CA ASP A 271 -38.02 -7.31 9.25
C ASP A 271 -38.83 -6.83 8.02
N ASN A 272 -39.83 -7.61 7.61
CA ASN A 272 -40.66 -7.35 6.43
C ASN A 272 -42.17 -7.55 6.72
N GLU A 273 -42.60 -7.32 7.97
CA GLU A 273 -43.97 -7.56 8.41
C GLU A 273 -45.03 -6.76 7.62
N ASN A 274 -44.81 -5.48 7.32
CA ASN A 274 -45.72 -4.65 6.56
C ASN A 274 -45.85 -5.14 5.12
N THR A 275 -44.75 -5.57 4.50
CA THR A 275 -44.75 -6.21 3.17
C THR A 275 -45.57 -7.49 3.18
N LYS A 276 -45.40 -8.35 4.19
CA LYS A 276 -46.17 -9.60 4.34
C LYS A 276 -47.67 -9.32 4.57
N LYS A 277 -47.99 -8.37 5.47
CA LYS A 277 -49.37 -7.94 5.72
C LYS A 277 -50.03 -7.39 4.46
N LEU A 278 -49.28 -6.61 3.66
CA LEU A 278 -49.74 -6.11 2.37
C LEU A 278 -50.08 -7.26 1.41
N TRP A 279 -49.16 -8.20 1.20
CA TRP A 279 -49.42 -9.38 0.35
C TRP A 279 -50.69 -10.13 0.78
N LEU A 280 -50.86 -10.36 2.08
CA LEU A 280 -52.03 -11.04 2.63
C LEU A 280 -53.33 -10.23 2.53
N SER A 281 -53.25 -8.91 2.42
CA SER A 281 -54.43 -8.04 2.27
C SER A 281 -54.99 -8.01 0.84
N LEU A 282 -54.18 -8.37 -0.16
CA LEU A 282 -54.61 -8.39 -1.56
C LEU A 282 -55.60 -9.53 -1.84
N SER A 283 -56.56 -9.26 -2.72
CA SER A 283 -57.47 -10.27 -3.26
C SER A 283 -56.71 -11.34 -4.06
N LYS A 284 -57.34 -12.50 -4.29
CA LYS A 284 -56.69 -13.57 -5.07
C LYS A 284 -56.43 -13.12 -6.51
N GLU A 285 -57.35 -12.35 -7.08
CA GLU A 285 -57.27 -11.76 -8.40
C GLU A 285 -56.09 -10.77 -8.48
N ASP A 286 -55.95 -9.87 -7.51
CA ASP A 286 -54.85 -8.90 -7.47
C ASP A 286 -53.50 -9.57 -7.26
N ARG A 287 -53.42 -10.62 -6.43
CA ARG A 287 -52.17 -11.39 -6.26
C ARG A 287 -51.71 -12.06 -7.55
N ASN A 288 -52.64 -12.50 -8.40
CA ASN A 288 -52.31 -13.09 -9.69
C ASN A 288 -51.79 -12.06 -10.69
N ILE A 289 -52.28 -10.81 -10.61
CA ILE A 289 -51.86 -9.71 -11.50
C ILE A 289 -50.56 -9.08 -11.01
N PHE A 290 -50.48 -8.76 -9.72
CA PHE A 290 -49.36 -8.10 -9.07
C PHE A 290 -48.59 -9.09 -8.20
N TRP A 291 -48.11 -10.18 -8.78
CA TRP A 291 -47.34 -11.18 -8.04
C TRP A 291 -45.98 -10.61 -7.60
N PHE A 292 -45.68 -10.67 -6.31
CA PHE A 292 -44.37 -10.29 -5.74
C PHE A 292 -43.94 -11.15 -4.55
N SER A 293 -44.58 -12.31 -4.33
CA SER A 293 -44.19 -13.26 -3.28
C SER A 293 -43.03 -14.15 -3.75
N PHE A 294 -42.15 -14.52 -2.82
CA PHE A 294 -41.08 -15.51 -3.06
C PHE A 294 -41.47 -16.93 -2.61
N GLU A 295 -42.74 -17.15 -2.30
CA GLU A 295 -43.29 -18.49 -2.07
C GLU A 295 -42.99 -19.41 -3.27
N GLU A 296 -42.31 -20.53 -3.00
CA GLU A 296 -41.88 -21.52 -4.01
C GLU A 296 -40.96 -20.96 -5.12
N PHE A 297 -40.22 -19.88 -4.87
CA PHE A 297 -39.36 -19.25 -5.88
C PHE A 297 -38.19 -20.16 -6.31
N ASP A 298 -38.12 -20.50 -7.60
CA ASP A 298 -37.03 -21.30 -8.18
C ASP A 298 -35.80 -20.44 -8.52
N TRP A 299 -34.85 -20.41 -7.59
CA TRP A 299 -33.56 -19.74 -7.77
C TRP A 299 -32.76 -20.26 -8.96
N LYS A 300 -32.89 -21.55 -9.29
CA LYS A 300 -32.12 -22.18 -10.37
C LYS A 300 -32.59 -21.66 -11.72
N ASP A 301 -33.91 -21.60 -11.92
CA ASP A 301 -34.50 -21.02 -13.13
C ASP A 301 -34.22 -19.52 -13.23
N TYR A 302 -34.42 -18.77 -12.14
CA TYR A 302 -34.15 -17.33 -12.15
C TYR A 302 -32.69 -17.01 -12.50
N PHE A 303 -31.73 -17.74 -11.94
CA PHE A 303 -30.31 -17.53 -12.23
C PHE A 303 -29.92 -17.96 -13.66
N LYS A 304 -30.57 -18.97 -14.23
CA LYS A 304 -30.46 -19.27 -15.65
C LYS A 304 -30.90 -18.08 -16.50
N VAL A 305 -32.09 -17.56 -16.25
CA VAL A 305 -32.65 -16.38 -16.92
C VAL A 305 -31.70 -15.18 -16.78
N TYR A 306 -31.16 -14.96 -15.58
CA TYR A 306 -30.20 -13.89 -15.30
C TYR A 306 -28.93 -14.01 -16.15
N TYR A 307 -28.33 -15.21 -16.21
CA TYR A 307 -27.13 -15.45 -17.02
C TYR A 307 -27.36 -15.08 -18.50
N PHE A 308 -28.47 -15.55 -19.07
CA PHE A 308 -28.83 -15.23 -20.46
C PHE A 308 -29.17 -13.75 -20.66
N GLY A 309 -29.81 -13.12 -19.66
CA GLY A 309 -30.09 -11.70 -19.62
C GLY A 309 -28.81 -10.86 -19.72
N VAL A 310 -27.79 -11.18 -18.93
CA VAL A 310 -26.47 -10.52 -18.99
C VAL A 310 -25.83 -10.69 -20.37
N ARG A 311 -25.84 -11.91 -20.92
CA ARG A 311 -25.27 -12.16 -22.25
C ARG A 311 -25.96 -11.33 -23.35
N LYS A 312 -27.30 -11.30 -23.35
CA LYS A 312 -28.10 -10.61 -24.36
C LYS A 312 -28.05 -9.09 -24.20
N HIS A 313 -28.29 -8.58 -23.00
CA HIS A 313 -28.52 -7.15 -22.77
C HIS A 313 -27.26 -6.37 -22.40
N ILE A 314 -26.32 -6.99 -21.68
CA ILE A 314 -25.07 -6.32 -21.26
C ILE A 314 -23.93 -6.57 -22.26
N LEU A 315 -23.74 -7.82 -22.68
CA LEU A 315 -22.69 -8.17 -23.63
C LEU A 315 -23.11 -7.97 -25.09
N HIS A 316 -24.40 -7.74 -25.34
CA HIS A 316 -24.98 -7.59 -26.68
C HIS A 316 -24.69 -8.80 -27.57
N GLU A 317 -24.83 -10.00 -27.01
CA GLU A 317 -24.58 -11.27 -27.68
C GLU A 317 -25.83 -12.12 -27.77
N ASP A 318 -26.10 -12.62 -28.98
CA ASP A 318 -27.20 -13.54 -29.25
C ASP A 318 -26.73 -15.01 -29.24
N LEU A 319 -27.67 -15.94 -29.03
CA LEU A 319 -27.44 -17.39 -29.02
C LEU A 319 -26.88 -17.91 -30.35
N SER A 320 -27.09 -17.20 -31.47
CA SER A 320 -26.51 -17.53 -32.78
C SER A 320 -24.97 -17.58 -32.77
N ASN A 321 -24.29 -16.84 -31.88
CA ASN A 321 -22.83 -16.79 -31.84
C ASN A 321 -22.19 -17.93 -31.00
N THR A 322 -23.00 -18.76 -30.34
CA THR A 322 -22.55 -19.73 -29.31
C THR A 322 -21.49 -20.69 -29.83
N LYS A 323 -21.63 -21.22 -31.05
CA LYS A 323 -20.62 -22.13 -31.63
C LYS A 323 -19.23 -21.49 -31.73
N LYS A 324 -19.17 -20.21 -32.15
CA LYS A 324 -17.91 -19.46 -32.22
C LYS A 324 -17.35 -19.18 -30.83
N ALA A 325 -18.24 -18.86 -29.88
CA ALA A 325 -17.86 -18.58 -28.50
C ALA A 325 -17.26 -19.82 -27.81
N ILE A 326 -17.87 -21.00 -27.97
CA ILE A 326 -17.34 -22.27 -27.46
C ILE A 326 -15.95 -22.56 -28.04
N SER A 327 -15.77 -22.44 -29.36
CA SER A 327 -14.46 -22.65 -29.99
C SER A 327 -13.39 -21.68 -29.46
N LYS A 328 -13.73 -20.41 -29.27
CA LYS A 328 -12.84 -19.43 -28.64
C LYS A 328 -12.53 -19.81 -27.18
N ASN A 329 -13.53 -20.21 -26.41
CA ASN A 329 -13.37 -20.61 -25.01
C ASN A 329 -12.45 -21.83 -24.86
N GLN A 330 -12.51 -22.80 -25.77
CA GLN A 330 -11.57 -23.93 -25.81
C GLN A 330 -10.11 -23.48 -26.06
N LYS A 331 -9.89 -22.48 -26.93
CA LYS A 331 -8.55 -21.91 -27.13
C LYS A 331 -8.06 -21.18 -25.86
N LEU A 332 -8.94 -20.44 -25.20
CA LEU A 332 -8.64 -19.77 -23.94
C LEU A 332 -8.33 -20.78 -22.81
N PHE A 333 -9.03 -21.91 -22.77
CA PHE A 333 -8.75 -23.03 -21.87
C PHE A 333 -7.31 -23.51 -22.04
N TRP A 334 -6.92 -23.91 -23.26
CA TRP A 334 -5.56 -24.39 -23.51
C TRP A 334 -4.50 -23.32 -23.23
N LEU A 335 -4.76 -22.06 -23.58
CA LEU A 335 -3.87 -20.95 -23.26
C LEU A 335 -3.70 -20.77 -21.74
N HIS A 336 -4.79 -20.88 -20.97
CA HIS A 336 -4.76 -20.74 -19.51
C HIS A 336 -3.93 -21.85 -18.86
N TYR A 337 -4.15 -23.10 -19.23
CA TYR A 337 -3.38 -24.23 -18.70
C TYR A 337 -1.93 -24.18 -19.15
N LEU A 338 -1.63 -23.77 -20.38
CA LEU A 338 -0.26 -23.52 -20.83
C LEU A 338 0.44 -22.49 -19.95
N CYS A 339 -0.23 -21.38 -19.63
CA CYS A 339 0.32 -20.36 -18.73
C CYS A 339 0.57 -20.92 -17.32
N ILE A 340 -0.35 -21.72 -16.78
CA ILE A 340 -0.16 -22.37 -15.46
C ILE A 340 1.06 -23.29 -15.49
N VAL A 341 1.17 -24.16 -16.51
CA VAL A 341 2.30 -25.09 -16.65
C VAL A 341 3.62 -24.32 -16.79
N LEU A 342 3.64 -23.23 -17.58
CA LEU A 342 4.82 -22.38 -17.72
C LEU A 342 5.20 -21.70 -16.40
N ILE A 343 4.23 -21.19 -15.63
CA ILE A 343 4.49 -20.60 -14.31
C ILE A 343 5.07 -21.66 -13.36
N ILE A 344 4.47 -22.85 -13.29
CA ILE A 344 4.96 -23.97 -12.47
C ILE A 344 6.37 -24.37 -12.91
N TYR A 345 6.62 -24.49 -14.22
CA TYR A 345 7.94 -24.80 -14.76
C TYR A 345 8.99 -23.73 -14.39
N LEU A 346 8.68 -22.45 -14.56
CA LEU A 346 9.57 -21.35 -14.19
C LEU A 346 9.85 -21.32 -12.68
N LEU A 347 8.84 -21.62 -11.85
CA LEU A 347 9.01 -21.77 -10.40
C LEU A 347 9.90 -22.96 -10.05
N LEU A 348 9.70 -24.12 -10.69
CA LEU A 348 10.55 -25.29 -10.51
C LEU A 348 11.99 -25.03 -11.00
N GLN A 349 12.16 -24.33 -12.11
CA GLN A 349 13.47 -23.94 -12.64
C GLN A 349 14.16 -22.94 -11.70
N PHE A 350 13.41 -21.98 -11.16
CA PHE A 350 13.92 -21.03 -10.16
C PHE A 350 14.35 -21.76 -8.88
N LEU A 351 13.53 -22.71 -8.39
CA LEU A 351 13.87 -23.55 -7.23
C LEU A 351 15.08 -24.43 -7.50
N TYR A 352 15.16 -25.06 -8.68
CA TYR A 352 16.32 -25.83 -9.12
C TYR A 352 17.57 -24.95 -9.19
N TRP A 353 17.46 -23.72 -9.69
CA TRP A 353 18.59 -22.79 -9.77
C TRP A 353 19.10 -22.32 -8.39
N ILE A 354 18.29 -22.48 -7.34
CA ILE A 354 18.67 -22.17 -5.95
C ILE A 354 19.25 -23.41 -5.25
N LEU A 355 18.62 -24.59 -5.37
CA LEU A 355 18.98 -25.82 -4.66
C LEU A 355 18.85 -27.05 -5.57
N GLN A 356 19.89 -27.88 -5.65
CA GLN A 356 19.87 -29.20 -6.29
C GLN A 356 19.74 -30.30 -5.25
N VAL A 357 18.62 -31.03 -5.20
CA VAL A 357 18.51 -32.21 -4.33
C VAL A 357 19.45 -33.30 -4.85
N LYS A 358 20.39 -33.75 -4.01
CA LYS A 358 21.32 -34.87 -4.30
C LYS A 358 20.74 -36.22 -3.87
N ALA A 359 20.13 -36.28 -2.69
CA ALA A 359 19.57 -37.52 -2.16
C ALA A 359 18.36 -37.26 -1.25
N LEU A 360 17.41 -38.19 -1.27
CA LEU A 360 16.23 -38.21 -0.41
C LEU A 360 16.40 -39.32 0.62
N HIS A 361 16.89 -38.98 1.82
CA HIS A 361 17.02 -39.93 2.92
C HIS A 361 15.70 -40.06 3.69
N LYS A 362 15.61 -41.07 4.57
CA LYS A 362 14.38 -41.38 5.34
C LYS A 362 13.85 -40.16 6.12
N ASN A 363 14.74 -39.41 6.78
CA ASN A 363 14.39 -38.29 7.67
C ASN A 363 14.96 -36.92 7.22
N VAL A 364 15.74 -36.87 6.14
CA VAL A 364 16.46 -35.67 5.71
C VAL A 364 16.52 -35.62 4.18
N ILE A 365 16.43 -34.42 3.60
CA ILE A 365 16.75 -34.12 2.20
C ILE A 365 18.16 -33.55 2.14
N GLU A 366 19.04 -34.18 1.36
CA GLU A 366 20.38 -33.69 1.08
C GLU A 366 20.34 -32.83 -0.20
N ALA A 367 20.67 -31.54 -0.09
CA ALA A 367 20.60 -30.59 -1.20
C ALA A 367 21.89 -29.77 -1.34
N LEU A 368 22.41 -29.67 -2.56
CA LEU A 368 23.54 -28.82 -2.94
C LEU A 368 23.04 -27.42 -3.28
N VAL A 369 23.62 -26.39 -2.67
CA VAL A 369 23.32 -25.00 -3.02
C VAL A 369 24.06 -24.66 -4.32
N ILE A 370 23.32 -24.26 -5.38
CA ILE A 370 23.91 -24.02 -6.72
C ILE A 370 24.34 -22.55 -6.89
N THR A 371 23.74 -21.62 -6.14
CA THR A 371 23.95 -20.18 -6.29
C THR A 371 24.12 -19.50 -4.92
N GLY A 372 24.81 -18.35 -4.88
CA GLY A 372 25.08 -17.61 -3.64
C GLY A 372 26.39 -17.99 -2.95
N CYS A 373 26.59 -17.48 -1.73
CA CYS A 373 27.83 -17.61 -0.95
C CYS A 373 28.09 -19.02 -0.40
N ALA A 374 27.07 -19.86 -0.28
CA ALA A 374 27.17 -21.28 0.07
C ALA A 374 27.24 -22.20 -1.17
N ARG A 375 27.53 -21.64 -2.36
CA ARG A 375 27.57 -22.41 -3.62
C ARG A 375 28.60 -23.53 -3.52
N GLY A 376 28.15 -24.78 -3.66
CA GLY A 376 28.97 -25.97 -3.50
C GLY A 376 28.76 -26.70 -2.17
N ASP A 377 28.13 -26.05 -1.19
CA ASP A 377 27.83 -26.65 0.11
C ASP A 377 26.62 -27.59 0.03
N ILE A 378 26.71 -28.69 0.77
CA ILE A 378 25.63 -29.67 0.93
C ILE A 378 24.87 -29.34 2.21
N VAL A 379 23.60 -28.96 2.05
CA VAL A 379 22.66 -28.64 3.13
C VAL A 379 21.73 -29.82 3.39
N ILE A 380 21.57 -30.15 4.65
CA ILE A 380 20.76 -31.26 5.18
C ILE A 380 19.46 -30.64 5.71
N ILE A 381 18.35 -30.82 4.98
CA ILE A 381 17.03 -30.29 5.34
C ILE A 381 16.23 -31.40 6.04
N PRO A 382 16.02 -31.33 7.36
CA PRO A 382 15.23 -32.33 8.08
C PRO A 382 13.77 -32.32 7.58
N ARG A 383 13.18 -33.51 7.40
CA ARG A 383 11.81 -33.68 6.88
C ARG A 383 10.71 -33.40 7.91
N ILE A 384 11.06 -33.16 9.17
CA ILE A 384 10.12 -32.89 10.27
C ILE A 384 10.67 -31.75 11.13
N THR A 385 9.80 -30.81 11.51
CA THR A 385 10.12 -29.71 12.42
C THR A 385 10.55 -30.24 13.78
N LEU A 386 11.82 -30.06 14.16
CA LEU A 386 12.29 -30.33 15.52
C LEU A 386 11.85 -29.19 16.44
N ILE A 387 10.84 -29.45 17.27
CA ILE A 387 10.61 -28.67 18.49
C ILE A 387 11.44 -29.35 19.58
N GLN A 388 12.47 -28.67 20.08
CA GLN A 388 13.18 -29.12 21.29
C GLN A 388 12.33 -28.81 22.52
N THR A 389 11.61 -29.81 23.01
CA THR A 389 11.23 -29.90 24.41
C THR A 389 12.04 -31.04 24.99
N ASP A 390 12.97 -30.71 25.90
CA ASP A 390 13.11 -31.34 27.21
C ASP A 390 14.28 -30.70 27.95
N CYS A 391 13.93 -29.91 28.98
CA CYS A 391 14.86 -29.26 29.90
C CYS A 391 15.25 -30.23 31.03
N LEU A 392 16.44 -30.03 31.61
CA LEU A 392 16.73 -30.17 33.05
C LEU A 392 18.08 -29.45 33.38
N SER A 393 17.95 -28.21 33.87
CA SER A 393 18.82 -27.32 34.71
C SER A 393 20.36 -27.45 34.67
N GLU A 394 21.19 -26.40 34.52
CA GLU A 394 21.35 -25.17 35.32
C GLU A 394 21.84 -23.94 34.51
N PHE A 395 21.46 -22.73 34.95
CA PHE A 395 21.86 -21.43 34.39
C PHE A 395 23.09 -20.80 35.11
N LYS A 396 24.09 -20.44 34.30
CA LYS A 396 24.92 -19.20 34.21
C LYS A 396 25.54 -18.55 35.48
N ILE A 397 26.85 -18.21 35.40
CA ILE A 397 27.42 -16.83 35.28
C ILE A 397 28.96 -16.84 35.42
N THR A 398 29.67 -16.12 34.55
CA THR A 398 30.81 -15.26 34.95
C THR A 398 30.64 -13.86 34.36
N GLN A 399 30.84 -12.88 35.22
CA GLN A 399 30.55 -11.45 35.09
C GLN A 399 31.60 -10.69 34.26
N PHE A 400 31.19 -9.60 33.62
CA PHE A 400 32.04 -8.43 33.41
C PHE A 400 31.38 -7.20 34.07
N PRO A 401 32.16 -6.26 34.63
CA PRO A 401 31.65 -5.24 35.54
C PRO A 401 31.00 -4.08 34.77
N LEU A 402 29.73 -3.78 35.09
CA LEU A 402 29.08 -2.52 34.70
C LEU A 402 29.50 -1.40 35.66
N LYS A 403 30.02 -0.29 35.12
CA LYS A 403 30.00 1.01 35.81
C LYS A 403 28.68 1.71 35.48
N VAL A 404 28.03 2.27 36.49
CA VAL A 404 26.82 3.08 36.32
C VAL A 404 27.20 4.43 35.72
N CYS A 405 26.73 4.70 34.50
CA CYS A 405 26.76 6.03 33.89
C CYS A 405 25.34 6.43 33.51
N PHE A 406 24.87 7.56 34.04
CA PHE A 406 23.54 8.10 33.72
C PHE A 406 23.48 8.54 32.26
N ALA A 407 22.68 7.85 31.44
CA ALA A 407 22.34 8.29 30.09
C ALA A 407 21.12 9.22 30.14
N MET A 408 21.33 10.53 29.99
CA MET A 408 20.26 11.47 29.62
C MET A 408 20.27 11.66 28.11
N THR A 409 19.21 11.22 27.43
CA THR A 409 18.93 11.61 26.05
C THR A 409 18.37 13.03 26.04
N ILE A 410 19.21 14.01 25.71
CA ILE A 410 18.80 15.41 25.59
C ILE A 410 18.50 15.73 24.13
N ASN A 411 17.21 15.66 23.78
CA ASN A 411 16.69 16.29 22.58
C ASN A 411 16.01 17.62 22.99
N LYS A 412 16.53 18.74 22.48
CA LYS A 412 16.05 20.14 22.66
C LYS A 412 15.99 20.67 24.12
N PHE A 413 17.05 21.35 24.57
CA PHE A 413 16.97 22.32 25.67
C PHE A 413 17.24 23.76 25.20
N LYS A 414 16.29 24.67 25.46
CA LYS A 414 16.41 26.12 25.25
C LYS A 414 16.96 26.80 26.52
N ARG A 415 18.02 27.61 26.36
CA ARG A 415 18.48 28.75 27.21
C ARG A 415 19.06 28.51 28.63
N GLN A 416 20.20 27.83 28.79
CA GLN A 416 21.12 28.05 29.93
C GLN A 416 22.59 27.81 29.54
N SER A 417 23.54 28.64 29.98
CA SER A 417 25.00 28.52 29.77
C SER A 417 25.70 27.87 30.97
N LEU A 418 26.72 27.04 30.75
CA LEU A 418 27.51 26.36 31.81
C LEU A 418 28.85 27.09 32.00
N ILE A 419 29.34 27.18 33.25
CA ILE A 419 30.61 27.87 33.59
C ILE A 419 31.83 27.01 33.29
N MET A 420 31.70 25.68 33.36
CA MET A 420 32.78 24.74 33.05
C MET A 420 32.17 23.46 32.49
N ALA A 421 32.72 22.94 31.39
CA ALA A 421 32.38 21.64 30.82
C ALA A 421 33.68 20.93 30.46
N GLY A 422 33.97 19.81 31.12
CA GLY A 422 35.09 18.94 30.78
C GLY A 422 34.66 17.96 29.70
N ILE A 423 35.37 17.93 28.57
CA ILE A 423 35.14 16.95 27.51
C ILE A 423 36.17 15.82 27.69
N GLY A 424 35.73 14.70 28.24
CA GLY A 424 36.57 13.50 28.33
C GLY A 424 36.48 12.68 27.05
N LEU A 425 37.45 12.82 26.15
CA LEU A 425 37.56 12.06 24.89
C LEU A 425 38.23 10.68 25.06
N ARG A 426 38.21 10.11 26.28
CA ARG A 426 38.89 8.83 26.55
C ARG A 426 38.12 7.60 26.04
N GLU A 427 36.88 7.76 25.60
CA GLU A 427 36.07 6.72 24.93
C GLU A 427 35.29 7.34 23.75
N GLU A 428 35.09 6.56 22.68
CA GLU A 428 34.55 6.95 21.36
C GLU A 428 33.03 7.22 21.34
N CYS A 429 32.51 8.07 22.23
CA CYS A 429 31.06 8.16 22.46
C CYS A 429 30.36 9.43 21.98
N PHE A 430 30.95 10.23 21.07
CA PHE A 430 30.32 11.49 20.62
C PHE A 430 30.08 11.59 19.09
N SER A 431 28.89 12.07 18.70
CA SER A 431 28.54 12.45 17.31
C SER A 431 28.79 13.95 17.04
N HIS A 432 28.85 14.36 15.76
CA HIS A 432 29.23 15.70 15.25
C HIS A 432 28.39 16.82 15.89
N GLY A 433 27.12 16.55 16.19
CA GLY A 433 26.24 17.47 16.90
C GLY A 433 26.62 17.74 18.36
N GLN A 434 27.28 16.80 19.04
CA GLN A 434 27.67 16.91 20.45
C GLN A 434 28.98 17.68 20.61
N PHE A 435 29.95 17.52 19.70
CA PHE A 435 31.18 18.33 19.68
C PHE A 435 30.91 19.80 19.31
N TYR A 436 30.04 20.02 18.31
CA TYR A 436 29.59 21.37 17.92
C TYR A 436 28.93 22.10 19.09
N PHE A 437 28.11 21.40 19.88
CA PHE A 437 27.42 21.97 21.04
C PHE A 437 28.37 22.23 22.22
N ALA A 438 29.37 21.37 22.44
CA ALA A 438 30.36 21.54 23.49
C ALA A 438 31.27 22.74 23.23
N CYS A 439 31.75 22.91 22.00
CA CYS A 439 32.60 24.05 21.62
C CYS A 439 31.86 25.39 21.64
N PHE A 440 30.54 25.41 21.38
CA PHE A 440 29.74 26.64 21.39
C PHE A 440 29.39 27.16 22.81
N ARG A 441 29.66 26.38 23.87
CA ARG A 441 29.25 26.71 25.26
C ARG A 441 30.39 26.94 26.24
N VAL A 442 31.66 26.81 25.84
CA VAL A 442 32.82 27.01 26.72
C VAL A 442 33.42 28.41 26.51
N SER A 443 33.68 29.12 27.61
CA SER A 443 34.09 30.55 27.60
C SER A 443 35.61 30.78 27.52
N SER A 444 36.43 29.72 27.43
CA SER A 444 37.90 29.82 27.43
C SER A 444 38.57 28.70 26.62
N ALA A 445 39.66 29.05 25.92
CA ALA A 445 40.42 28.17 25.03
C ALA A 445 41.33 27.14 25.74
N THR A 446 41.60 27.30 27.04
CA THR A 446 42.53 26.44 27.79
C THR A 446 41.95 25.09 28.25
N GLY A 447 40.71 24.75 27.85
CA GLY A 447 40.01 23.54 28.28
C GLY A 447 40.01 22.36 27.31
N CYS A 448 40.74 22.42 26.18
CA CYS A 448 40.73 21.38 25.14
C CYS A 448 42.14 20.79 24.94
N THR A 449 42.34 19.53 25.28
CA THR A 449 43.56 18.76 24.95
C THR A 449 43.22 17.67 23.94
N GLN A 450 43.97 17.63 22.83
CA GLN A 450 43.80 16.75 21.66
C GLN A 450 44.42 15.36 21.86
N TYR A 451 43.75 14.34 21.31
CA TYR A 451 44.38 13.19 20.64
C TYR A 451 43.52 12.82 19.41
N GLU A 452 44.16 12.43 18.30
CA GLU A 452 43.54 12.22 16.98
C GLU A 452 42.49 11.08 16.99
N PRO A 453 41.33 11.25 16.32
CA PRO A 453 40.42 10.15 16.03
C PRO A 453 40.98 9.25 14.91
N GLU A 454 40.69 7.94 14.94
CA GLU A 454 41.11 7.02 13.88
C GLU A 454 40.52 7.42 12.49
N PRO A 455 41.27 7.22 11.39
CA PRO A 455 40.79 7.51 10.04
C PRO A 455 39.50 6.74 9.69
N GLY A 456 38.48 7.43 9.19
CA GLY A 456 37.29 6.81 8.59
C GLY A 456 35.96 7.02 9.32
N TRP A 457 35.92 7.86 10.37
CA TRP A 457 34.69 8.12 11.11
C TRP A 457 33.56 8.74 10.25
N LEU A 458 32.33 8.25 10.44
CA LEU A 458 31.20 8.51 9.56
C LEU A 458 29.94 8.87 10.36
N ASP A 459 29.55 10.16 10.34
CA ASP A 459 28.32 10.60 11.02
C ASP A 459 27.10 10.56 10.09
N ASN A 460 26.08 9.81 10.50
CA ASN A 460 24.75 9.75 9.91
C ASN A 460 24.65 9.35 8.42
N ILE A 461 23.55 8.68 8.06
CA ILE A 461 23.24 8.17 6.71
C ILE A 461 22.86 9.33 5.74
N ASN A 462 23.33 10.54 6.00
CA ASN A 462 22.96 11.77 5.29
C ASN A 462 24.18 12.34 4.56
N GLY A 463 24.58 11.71 3.46
CA GLY A 463 25.74 12.09 2.65
C GLY A 463 26.18 10.97 1.71
N ALA A 464 27.47 10.94 1.34
CA ALA A 464 28.04 9.89 0.47
C ALA A 464 27.86 8.46 1.05
N SER A 465 27.84 8.33 2.37
CA SER A 465 27.51 7.08 3.08
C SER A 465 26.09 6.59 2.86
N GLY A 466 25.14 7.51 2.64
CA GLY A 466 23.77 7.16 2.23
C GLY A 466 23.70 6.45 0.89
N ILE A 467 24.77 6.54 0.08
CA ILE A 467 24.90 5.81 -1.18
C ILE A 467 25.77 4.57 -0.97
N ILE A 468 26.95 4.73 -0.36
CA ILE A 468 27.94 3.67 -0.20
C ILE A 468 27.43 2.55 0.72
N THR A 469 26.82 2.86 1.87
CA THR A 469 26.37 1.83 2.82
C THR A 469 25.26 0.94 2.23
N PRO A 470 24.17 1.48 1.65
CA PRO A 470 23.15 0.64 1.02
C PRO A 470 23.66 -0.10 -0.23
N LEU A 471 24.66 0.47 -0.91
CA LEU A 471 25.35 -0.17 -2.04
C LEU A 471 26.10 -1.41 -1.58
N ILE A 472 27.00 -1.30 -0.60
CA ILE A 472 27.83 -2.43 -0.13
C ILE A 472 27.02 -3.50 0.62
N VAL A 473 25.91 -3.15 1.26
CA VAL A 473 24.98 -4.15 1.85
C VAL A 473 24.11 -4.83 0.78
N GLY A 474 24.17 -4.34 -0.47
CA GLY A 474 23.49 -4.93 -1.63
C GLY A 474 22.02 -4.54 -1.78
N ILE A 475 21.52 -3.58 -0.98
CA ILE A 475 20.14 -3.10 -1.05
C ILE A 475 19.99 -2.10 -2.22
N LEU A 476 20.98 -1.23 -2.46
CA LEU A 476 20.92 -0.27 -3.57
C LEU A 476 21.28 -0.93 -4.90
N ARG A 477 20.25 -1.26 -5.69
CA ARG A 477 20.38 -1.88 -7.03
C ARG A 477 20.41 -0.95 -8.23
N THR A 478 20.00 0.31 -8.05
CA THR A 478 20.04 1.30 -9.13
C THR A 478 19.99 2.70 -8.55
N ILE A 479 20.70 3.62 -9.19
CA ILE A 479 20.74 5.03 -8.79
C ILE A 479 20.96 5.92 -10.01
N GLN A 480 20.37 7.12 -9.96
CA GLN A 480 20.63 8.14 -10.98
C GLN A 480 21.96 8.84 -10.65
N LEU A 481 23.05 8.44 -11.31
CA LEU A 481 24.40 8.91 -11.02
C LEU A 481 25.20 9.08 -12.32
N SER A 482 26.03 10.11 -12.38
CA SER A 482 26.92 10.40 -13.51
C SER A 482 28.36 10.03 -13.14
N MET A 483 28.93 9.05 -13.84
CA MET A 483 30.26 8.52 -13.51
C MET A 483 31.39 9.53 -13.74
N ASP A 484 31.19 10.47 -14.66
CA ASP A 484 32.13 11.47 -15.14
C ASP A 484 32.10 12.79 -14.35
N LYS A 485 31.22 12.92 -13.35
CA LYS A 485 31.11 14.14 -12.55
C LYS A 485 31.94 14.04 -11.28
N ASN A 486 32.50 15.17 -10.88
CA ASN A 486 33.27 15.30 -9.65
C ASN A 486 32.38 15.03 -8.42
N ALA A 487 32.85 14.13 -7.55
CA ALA A 487 32.31 13.87 -6.24
C ALA A 487 33.03 14.78 -5.25
N ASP A 488 32.32 15.78 -4.72
CA ASP A 488 32.87 16.70 -3.72
C ASP A 488 32.68 16.11 -2.32
N ILE A 489 33.64 15.25 -1.92
CA ILE A 489 33.64 14.55 -0.63
C ILE A 489 34.67 15.22 0.26
N VAL A 490 34.35 15.43 1.53
CA VAL A 490 35.26 16.04 2.50
C VAL A 490 35.30 15.17 3.76
N PRO A 491 36.48 14.68 4.19
CA PRO A 491 36.61 13.92 5.43
C PRO A 491 36.24 14.76 6.66
N VAL A 492 35.70 14.10 7.69
CA VAL A 492 35.16 14.78 8.89
C VAL A 492 36.27 15.40 9.74
N ASP A 493 37.39 14.71 9.88
CA ASP A 493 38.61 15.17 10.52
C ASP A 493 39.18 16.42 9.81
N TYR A 494 39.24 16.38 8.47
CA TYR A 494 39.66 17.51 7.63
C TYR A 494 38.73 18.71 7.79
N THR A 495 37.41 18.47 7.86
CA THR A 495 36.40 19.52 8.13
C THR A 495 36.56 20.14 9.51
N THR A 496 36.90 19.33 10.51
CA THR A 496 37.10 19.80 11.89
C THR A 496 38.35 20.67 11.97
N ASN A 497 39.44 20.23 11.34
CA ASN A 497 40.70 20.98 11.28
C ASN A 497 40.54 22.31 10.52
N SER A 498 39.79 22.31 9.40
CA SER A 498 39.52 23.54 8.64
C SER A 498 38.67 24.51 9.46
N LEU A 499 37.67 24.02 10.20
CA LEU A 499 36.83 24.85 11.07
C LEU A 499 37.65 25.51 12.18
N ILE A 500 38.52 24.76 12.86
CA ILE A 500 39.42 25.29 13.89
C ILE A 500 40.31 26.39 13.31
N SER A 501 40.83 26.18 12.11
CA SER A 501 41.69 27.14 11.41
C SER A 501 40.93 28.41 11.01
N VAL A 502 39.68 28.28 10.56
CA VAL A 502 38.77 29.40 10.29
C VAL A 502 38.47 30.18 11.57
N MET A 503 38.23 29.50 12.69
CA MET A 503 37.99 30.12 13.99
C MET A 503 39.21 30.92 14.44
N TRP A 504 40.40 30.32 14.37
CA TRP A 504 41.67 30.99 14.68
C TRP A 504 41.90 32.24 13.81
N SER A 505 41.72 32.11 12.49
CA SER A 505 41.85 33.23 11.55
C SER A 505 40.84 34.34 11.81
N THR A 506 39.62 33.97 12.19
CA THR A 506 38.58 34.95 12.55
C THR A 506 38.94 35.68 13.84
N VAL A 507 39.36 34.96 14.88
CA VAL A 507 39.78 35.57 16.15
C VAL A 507 40.99 36.49 15.95
N ASN A 508 41.98 36.07 15.17
CA ASN A 508 43.18 36.88 14.92
C ASN A 508 42.87 38.17 14.14
N ARG A 509 41.98 38.10 13.15
CA ARG A 509 41.49 39.30 12.44
C ARG A 509 40.77 40.27 13.38
N TYR A 510 39.99 39.75 14.33
CA TYR A 510 39.27 40.58 15.31
C TYR A 510 40.14 41.14 16.44
N LYS A 511 41.14 40.38 16.92
CA LYS A 511 41.99 40.78 18.06
C LYS A 511 43.19 41.63 17.64
N TYR A 512 43.81 41.31 16.51
CA TYR A 512 45.09 41.90 16.09
C TYR A 512 45.01 42.63 14.74
N GLY A 513 43.91 42.46 13.99
CA GLY A 513 43.67 43.24 12.79
C GLY A 513 43.19 44.64 13.12
N ASN A 514 43.65 45.65 12.37
CA ASN A 514 43.10 47.02 12.36
C ASN A 514 41.66 47.07 11.76
N GLU A 515 40.95 45.94 11.70
CA GLU A 515 39.66 45.80 11.04
C GLU A 515 38.51 46.23 11.96
N LYS A 516 37.94 47.42 11.70
CA LYS A 516 36.75 47.93 12.40
C LYS A 516 35.59 46.92 12.35
N LYS A 517 34.79 46.88 13.44
CA LYS A 517 33.58 46.05 13.70
C LYS A 517 32.49 45.99 12.60
N ASN A 518 32.66 46.65 11.44
CA ASN A 518 31.63 46.82 10.40
C ASN A 518 31.92 46.12 9.05
N LYS A 519 32.89 45.19 8.95
CA LYS A 519 33.08 44.41 7.71
C LYS A 519 32.22 43.14 7.68
N LYS A 520 31.71 42.81 6.49
CA LYS A 520 30.97 41.56 6.22
C LYS A 520 31.83 40.34 6.56
N PRO A 521 31.23 39.25 7.08
CA PRO A 521 31.96 38.02 7.39
C PRO A 521 32.63 37.44 6.13
N LYS A 522 33.86 36.94 6.28
CA LYS A 522 34.58 36.21 5.20
C LYS A 522 33.98 34.81 5.11
N ILE A 523 33.55 34.43 3.90
CA ILE A 523 32.94 33.13 3.61
C ILE A 523 34.03 32.19 3.13
N TYR A 524 34.17 31.05 3.80
CA TYR A 524 35.10 29.99 3.41
C TYR A 524 34.28 28.85 2.82
N ASN A 525 34.46 28.56 1.54
CA ASN A 525 33.94 27.34 0.94
C ASN A 525 34.95 26.24 1.27
N TYR A 526 34.53 25.04 1.65
CA TYR A 526 35.47 23.95 1.92
C TYR A 526 35.07 22.72 1.12
N VAL A 527 35.87 22.44 0.10
CA VAL A 527 35.55 21.54 -1.01
C VAL A 527 36.83 20.86 -1.47
N SER A 528 36.75 19.59 -1.86
CA SER A 528 37.91 18.83 -2.33
C SER A 528 38.12 18.96 -3.84
N SER A 529 37.03 19.22 -4.57
CA SER A 529 36.98 19.32 -6.04
C SER A 529 37.90 20.36 -6.67
N VAL A 530 38.39 21.35 -5.91
CA VAL A 530 39.27 22.41 -6.43
C VAL A 530 40.76 22.01 -6.40
N GLU A 531 41.18 21.31 -5.35
CA GLU A 531 42.59 20.95 -5.13
C GLU A 531 42.92 19.53 -5.59
N ASN A 532 42.01 18.56 -5.35
CA ASN A 532 42.22 17.15 -5.68
C ASN A 532 40.88 16.50 -6.08
N PRO A 533 40.39 16.77 -7.31
CA PRO A 533 39.10 16.27 -7.77
C PRO A 533 39.10 14.75 -7.94
N ILE A 534 37.99 14.12 -7.52
CA ILE A 534 37.71 12.70 -7.75
C ILE A 534 36.35 12.55 -8.45
N HIS A 535 36.29 11.70 -9.48
CA HIS A 535 35.03 11.39 -10.16
C HIS A 535 34.26 10.28 -9.46
N TRP A 536 32.92 10.30 -9.52
CA TRP A 536 32.07 9.25 -8.95
C TRP A 536 32.41 7.85 -9.47
N GLY A 537 32.81 7.70 -10.73
CA GLY A 537 33.27 6.41 -11.27
C GLY A 537 34.46 5.84 -10.48
N LYS A 538 35.44 6.69 -10.18
CA LYS A 538 36.65 6.29 -9.42
C LYS A 538 36.34 5.99 -7.95
N VAL A 539 35.39 6.71 -7.35
CA VAL A 539 34.88 6.40 -6.00
C VAL A 539 34.25 5.00 -5.97
N LEU A 540 33.46 4.66 -6.99
CA LEU A 540 32.81 3.37 -7.12
C LEU A 540 33.81 2.24 -7.41
N ASP A 541 34.84 2.48 -8.23
CA ASP A 541 35.89 1.51 -8.49
C ASP A 541 36.62 1.13 -7.19
N TYR A 542 37.02 2.11 -6.37
CA TYR A 542 37.65 1.86 -5.08
C TYR A 542 36.70 1.18 -4.08
N THR A 543 35.41 1.51 -4.11
CA THR A 543 34.36 0.86 -3.33
C THR A 543 34.23 -0.62 -3.70
N PHE A 544 34.16 -0.93 -5.01
CA PHE A 544 34.07 -2.30 -5.51
C PHE A 544 35.34 -3.09 -5.24
N GLU A 545 36.53 -2.53 -5.47
CA GLU A 545 37.81 -3.19 -5.17
C GLU A 545 37.90 -3.58 -3.69
N THR A 546 37.47 -2.68 -2.80
CA THR A 546 37.51 -2.93 -1.34
C THR A 546 36.46 -3.93 -0.90
N TYR A 547 35.22 -3.86 -1.40
CA TYR A 547 34.17 -4.82 -1.08
C TYR A 547 34.57 -6.26 -1.42
N HIS A 548 35.24 -6.49 -2.55
CA HIS A 548 35.68 -7.83 -2.92
C HIS A 548 36.78 -8.38 -2.01
N GLN A 549 37.55 -7.51 -1.34
CA GLN A 549 38.54 -7.90 -0.34
C GLN A 549 37.91 -8.15 1.03
N VAL A 550 36.92 -7.34 1.42
CA VAL A 550 36.29 -7.36 2.75
C VAL A 550 34.77 -7.16 2.64
N PRO A 551 34.00 -8.17 2.20
CA PRO A 551 32.55 -8.06 2.08
C PRO A 551 31.89 -8.03 3.47
N PRO A 552 30.86 -7.18 3.71
CA PRO A 552 30.11 -7.19 4.95
C PRO A 552 29.43 -8.53 5.22
N LEU A 553 29.55 -9.05 6.44
CA LEU A 553 28.92 -10.31 6.86
C LEU A 553 27.40 -10.31 6.68
N GLU A 554 26.79 -9.13 6.77
CA GLU A 554 25.34 -8.90 6.69
C GLU A 554 24.88 -8.37 5.34
N SER A 555 25.67 -8.58 4.30
CA SER A 555 25.25 -8.29 2.94
C SER A 555 23.97 -9.09 2.65
N MET A 556 22.83 -8.40 2.57
CA MET A 556 21.55 -9.04 2.23
C MET A 556 21.59 -9.67 0.84
N TRP A 557 22.44 -9.08 -0.01
CA TRP A 557 22.46 -9.29 -1.43
C TRP A 557 23.87 -9.07 -1.95
N TYR A 558 24.28 -9.81 -2.99
CA TYR A 558 25.57 -9.58 -3.65
C TYR A 558 25.66 -8.17 -4.25
N LEU A 559 26.82 -7.52 -4.15
CA LEU A 559 27.06 -6.17 -4.65
C LEU A 559 26.85 -6.04 -6.17
N PHE A 560 25.72 -5.45 -6.54
CA PHE A 560 25.35 -5.16 -7.93
C PHE A 560 24.42 -3.95 -7.96
N CYS A 561 24.80 -2.92 -8.74
CA CYS A 561 24.03 -1.71 -8.94
C CYS A 561 24.16 -1.19 -10.37
N ILE A 562 23.03 -0.82 -10.98
CA ILE A 562 23.00 -0.20 -12.31
C ILE A 562 22.96 1.32 -12.17
N PHE A 563 24.00 1.98 -12.67
CA PHE A 563 24.15 3.43 -12.71
C PHE A 563 23.66 3.98 -14.05
N SER A 564 22.77 4.97 -14.04
CA SER A 564 22.29 5.62 -15.26
C SER A 564 21.96 7.08 -15.03
N VAL A 565 22.29 7.95 -15.97
CA VAL A 565 21.84 9.35 -15.94
C VAL A 565 20.38 9.52 -16.37
N ASN A 566 19.79 8.52 -17.04
CA ASN A 566 18.43 8.61 -17.56
C ASN A 566 17.40 8.25 -16.47
N ARG A 567 16.61 9.26 -16.07
CA ARG A 567 15.56 9.12 -15.04
C ARG A 567 14.54 8.02 -15.36
N TRP A 568 14.15 7.87 -16.62
CA TRP A 568 13.18 6.86 -17.02
C TRP A 568 13.69 5.45 -16.82
N VAL A 569 14.95 5.21 -17.20
CA VAL A 569 15.62 3.92 -17.00
C VAL A 569 15.73 3.61 -15.51
N VAL A 570 16.18 4.57 -14.70
CA VAL A 570 16.29 4.38 -13.24
C VAL A 570 14.93 4.09 -12.60
N ASN A 571 13.85 4.76 -13.01
CA ASN A 571 12.52 4.49 -12.47
C ASN A 571 12.01 3.08 -12.81
N ILE A 572 12.25 2.60 -14.03
CA ILE A 572 11.94 1.22 -14.43
C ILE A 572 12.75 0.24 -13.58
N LEU A 573 14.05 0.49 -13.43
CA LEU A 573 14.94 -0.36 -12.65
C LEU A 573 14.62 -0.33 -11.15
N ARG A 574 14.18 0.80 -10.58
CA ARG A 574 13.69 0.87 -9.18
C ARG A 574 12.48 -0.04 -8.99
N PHE A 575 11.54 -0.01 -9.94
CA PHE A 575 10.40 -0.91 -9.90
C PHE A 575 10.84 -2.38 -9.94
N LEU A 576 11.71 -2.75 -10.88
CA LEU A 576 12.14 -4.13 -11.10
C LEU A 576 13.09 -4.68 -10.03
N LEU A 577 14.03 -3.87 -9.56
CA LEU A 577 15.15 -4.31 -8.71
C LEU A 577 15.01 -3.90 -7.24
N HIS A 578 14.12 -2.96 -6.90
CA HIS A 578 13.83 -2.59 -5.50
C HIS A 578 12.43 -3.05 -5.09
N ARG A 579 11.39 -2.60 -5.81
CA ARG A 579 10.00 -2.81 -5.37
C ARG A 579 9.52 -4.25 -5.53
N ILE A 580 9.83 -4.91 -6.63
CA ILE A 580 9.45 -6.33 -6.81
C ILE A 580 10.15 -7.23 -5.78
N PRO A 581 11.50 -7.19 -5.62
CA PRO A 581 12.17 -8.01 -4.60
C PRO A 581 11.73 -7.64 -3.18
N GLY A 582 11.55 -6.35 -2.88
CA GLY A 582 11.05 -5.89 -1.58
C GLY A 582 9.65 -6.40 -1.28
N ALA A 583 8.75 -6.47 -2.26
CA ALA A 583 7.43 -7.05 -2.10
C ALA A 583 7.48 -8.56 -1.87
N PHE A 584 8.43 -9.25 -2.52
CA PHE A 584 8.65 -10.68 -2.32
C PHE A 584 9.14 -10.98 -0.90
N GLU A 585 10.12 -10.23 -0.40
CA GLU A 585 10.60 -10.38 0.98
C GLU A 585 9.57 -9.96 2.03
N ASP A 586 8.78 -8.91 1.78
CA ASP A 586 7.68 -8.57 2.68
C ASP A 586 6.62 -9.68 2.71
N PHE A 587 6.42 -10.39 1.60
CA PHE A 587 5.54 -11.55 1.57
C PHE A 587 6.11 -12.75 2.36
N THR A 588 7.42 -13.00 2.31
CA THR A 588 8.06 -14.05 3.14
C THR A 588 7.97 -13.71 4.63
N PHE A 589 8.16 -12.45 5.02
CA PHE A 589 7.97 -11.99 6.39
C PHE A 589 6.54 -12.21 6.86
N ILE A 590 5.55 -11.88 6.02
CA ILE A 590 4.14 -12.07 6.36
C ILE A 590 3.80 -13.56 6.54
N ILE A 591 4.33 -14.45 5.70
CA ILE A 591 4.17 -15.92 5.88
C ILE A 591 4.75 -16.39 7.22
N ARG A 592 5.85 -15.78 7.68
CA ARG A 592 6.49 -16.09 8.97
C ARG A 592 5.83 -15.41 10.17
N GLY A 593 4.73 -14.66 9.96
CA GLY A 593 4.05 -13.91 11.02
C GLY A 593 4.79 -12.62 11.43
N GLU A 594 5.73 -12.15 10.61
CA GLU A 594 6.49 -10.93 10.84
C GLU A 594 5.88 -9.72 10.11
N ASN A 595 6.14 -8.52 10.62
CA ASN A 595 5.68 -7.29 9.99
C ASN A 595 6.49 -6.97 8.72
N PRO A 596 5.84 -6.54 7.62
CA PRO A 596 6.53 -6.11 6.41
C PRO A 596 7.33 -4.82 6.63
N LYS A 597 8.57 -4.80 6.14
CA LYS A 597 9.58 -3.75 6.39
C LYS A 597 10.35 -3.35 5.12
N MET A 598 10.49 -4.23 4.13
CA MET A 598 11.34 -4.05 2.96
C MET A 598 10.84 -2.96 2.02
N LEU A 599 9.55 -2.92 1.68
CA LEU A 599 9.01 -1.86 0.83
C LEU A 599 9.12 -0.48 1.50
N LYS A 600 8.98 -0.42 2.83
CA LYS A 600 9.18 0.82 3.60
C LYS A 600 10.64 1.25 3.57
N MET A 601 11.58 0.31 3.67
CA MET A 601 13.01 0.56 3.58
C MET A 601 13.39 1.06 2.17
N TYR A 602 12.94 0.40 1.10
CA TYR A 602 13.20 0.83 -0.27
C TYR A 602 12.61 2.21 -0.57
N LYS A 603 11.43 2.55 -0.04
CA LYS A 603 10.86 3.90 -0.17
C LYS A 603 11.74 4.95 0.52
N LYS A 604 12.29 4.65 1.70
CA LYS A 604 13.24 5.56 2.39
C LYS A 604 14.53 5.74 1.58
N LEU A 605 15.06 4.64 1.02
CA LEU A 605 16.25 4.66 0.17
C LEU A 605 16.02 5.47 -1.11
N GLU A 606 14.90 5.26 -1.82
CA GLU A 606 14.54 6.02 -3.02
C GLU A 606 14.48 7.53 -2.71
N ASN A 607 13.78 7.92 -1.63
CA ASN A 607 13.70 9.33 -1.20
C ASN A 607 15.07 9.92 -0.91
N MET A 608 15.95 9.18 -0.22
CA MET A 608 17.31 9.62 0.08
C MET A 608 18.13 9.83 -1.20
N THR A 609 18.09 8.86 -2.13
CA THR A 609 18.82 8.99 -3.41
C THR A 609 18.28 10.13 -4.28
N ASP A 610 16.97 10.42 -4.21
CA ASP A 610 16.37 11.56 -4.91
C ASP A 610 16.79 12.90 -4.31
N LEU A 611 16.99 12.99 -2.99
CA LEU A 611 17.54 14.18 -2.32
C LEU A 611 19.00 14.40 -2.73
N LEU A 612 19.79 13.33 -2.85
CA LEU A 612 21.21 13.42 -3.22
C LEU A 612 21.43 13.63 -4.72
N LYS A 613 20.39 13.46 -5.55
CA LYS A 613 20.47 13.51 -7.01
C LYS A 613 21.28 14.69 -7.55
N VAL A 614 21.02 15.89 -7.06
CA VAL A 614 21.68 17.11 -7.54
C VAL A 614 23.20 17.09 -7.30
N PHE A 615 23.67 16.38 -6.26
CA PHE A 615 25.09 16.25 -5.93
C PHE A 615 25.78 15.11 -6.70
N ILE A 616 25.03 14.18 -7.27
CA ILE A 616 25.56 12.99 -7.96
C ILE A 616 25.34 12.98 -9.47
N THR A 617 24.48 13.87 -9.99
CA THR A 617 24.26 14.05 -11.43
C THR A 617 24.84 15.34 -11.98
N SER A 618 25.30 16.25 -11.12
CA SER A 618 25.78 17.57 -11.51
C SER A 618 27.12 17.87 -10.85
N GLU A 619 27.91 18.68 -11.53
CA GLU A 619 29.19 19.17 -11.03
C GLU A 619 29.04 20.61 -10.57
N TRP A 620 29.57 20.90 -9.39
CA TRP A 620 29.53 22.22 -8.78
C TRP A 620 30.91 22.85 -8.84
N LYS A 621 30.99 24.09 -9.34
CA LYS A 621 32.23 24.86 -9.39
C LYS A 621 32.27 25.84 -8.23
N PHE A 622 33.24 25.67 -7.35
CA PHE A 622 33.41 26.49 -6.17
C PHE A 622 34.61 27.42 -6.32
N ASN A 623 34.47 28.63 -5.77
CA ASN A 623 35.61 29.52 -5.57
C ASN A 623 36.17 29.28 -4.17
N ASN A 624 37.38 28.72 -4.08
CA ASN A 624 38.04 28.35 -2.82
C ASN A 624 39.15 29.33 -2.39
N SER A 625 39.22 30.53 -2.99
CA SER A 625 40.30 31.50 -2.76
C SER A 625 40.55 31.83 -1.28
N ASN A 626 39.49 32.05 -0.49
CA ASN A 626 39.61 32.39 0.92
C ASN A 626 40.20 31.25 1.77
N THR A 627 39.92 30.00 1.43
CA THR A 627 40.41 28.82 2.14
C THR A 627 41.84 28.50 1.72
N GLY A 628 42.17 28.66 0.44
CA GLY A 628 43.55 28.58 -0.04
C GLY A 628 44.46 29.64 0.60
N GLU A 629 43.96 30.87 0.76
CA GLU A 629 44.65 31.92 1.52
C GLU A 629 44.79 31.56 3.00
N LEU A 630 43.76 30.98 3.63
CA LEU A 630 43.85 30.50 5.00
C LEU A 630 44.93 29.42 5.16
N TRP A 631 44.96 28.46 4.25
CA TRP A 631 45.97 27.40 4.22
C TRP A 631 47.38 27.98 4.07
N SER A 632 47.54 28.98 3.19
CA SER A 632 48.85 29.62 2.96
C SER A 632 49.36 30.41 4.17
N LEU A 633 48.46 30.94 5.01
CA LEU A 633 48.80 31.67 6.24
C LEU A 633 49.30 30.78 7.38
N LEU A 634 48.99 29.48 7.37
CA LEU A 634 49.45 28.55 8.40
C LEU A 634 50.95 28.22 8.23
N SER A 635 51.66 28.13 9.35
CA SER A 635 53.06 27.69 9.37
C SER A 635 53.17 26.22 8.93
N GLN A 636 54.38 25.76 8.57
CA GLN A 636 54.57 24.35 8.21
C GLN A 636 54.24 23.39 9.37
N GLU A 637 54.43 23.82 10.62
CA GLU A 637 54.08 23.03 11.80
C GLU A 637 52.55 22.98 11.98
N ASP A 638 51.87 24.13 11.86
CA ASP A 638 50.41 24.21 11.95
C ASP A 638 49.71 23.44 10.82
N ARG A 639 50.28 23.41 9.61
CA ARG A 639 49.72 22.61 8.51
C ARG A 639 49.84 21.10 8.75
N LYS A 640 50.85 20.66 9.52
CA LYS A 640 50.97 19.26 9.95
C LYS A 640 49.96 18.93 11.04
N THR A 641 49.77 19.84 11.99
CA THR A 641 48.84 19.65 13.13
C THR A 641 47.37 19.78 12.71
N PHE A 642 47.04 20.77 11.89
CA PHE A 642 45.69 21.04 11.39
C PHE A 642 45.60 20.68 9.91
N ARG A 643 45.84 19.41 9.59
CA ARG A 643 45.83 18.94 8.19
C ARG A 643 44.41 19.01 7.62
N PHE A 644 44.19 19.92 6.68
CA PHE A 644 42.93 20.04 5.94
C PHE A 644 43.09 20.37 4.44
N GLY A 645 44.32 20.49 3.92
CA GLY A 645 44.57 20.65 2.48
C GLY A 645 44.51 19.32 1.72
N PHE A 646 44.03 19.33 0.47
CA PHE A 646 43.82 18.11 -0.31
C PHE A 646 44.96 17.76 -1.27
N GLU A 647 46.00 18.58 -1.35
CA GLU A 647 47.14 18.44 -2.30
C GLU A 647 47.77 17.03 -2.30
N GLU A 648 47.94 16.42 -1.13
CA GLU A 648 48.52 15.08 -0.95
C GLU A 648 47.49 14.05 -0.47
N PHE A 649 46.19 14.28 -0.71
CA PHE A 649 45.14 13.40 -0.20
C PHE A 649 45.03 12.10 -1.02
N ASP A 650 45.23 10.96 -0.37
CA ASP A 650 45.07 9.64 -1.00
C ASP A 650 43.63 9.14 -0.90
N TRP A 651 42.87 9.38 -1.97
CA TRP A 651 41.50 8.90 -2.12
C TRP A 651 41.35 7.38 -2.03
N LYS A 652 42.33 6.61 -2.52
CA LYS A 652 42.23 5.15 -2.55
C LYS A 652 42.29 4.60 -1.13
N SER A 653 43.26 5.04 -0.34
CA SER A 653 43.37 4.64 1.06
C SER A 653 42.17 5.12 1.86
N TYR A 654 41.75 6.38 1.71
CA TYR A 654 40.60 6.92 2.43
C TYR A 654 39.31 6.12 2.19
N ILE A 655 38.97 5.86 0.93
CA ILE A 655 37.75 5.09 0.59
C ILE A 655 37.87 3.66 1.09
N LYS A 656 39.05 3.03 0.96
CA LYS A 656 39.30 1.68 1.48
C LYS A 656 39.05 1.59 2.99
N TYR A 657 39.66 2.47 3.78
CA TYR A 657 39.46 2.48 5.23
C TYR A 657 38.01 2.78 5.62
N THR A 658 37.37 3.70 4.91
CA THR A 658 35.95 4.03 5.13
C THR A 658 35.05 2.81 4.91
N ILE A 659 35.24 2.05 3.84
CA ILE A 659 34.47 0.83 3.55
C ILE A 659 34.72 -0.23 4.64
N ILE A 660 35.98 -0.45 5.00
CA ILE A 660 36.36 -1.40 6.06
C ILE A 660 35.68 -1.03 7.38
N LEU A 661 35.71 0.25 7.77
CA LEU A 661 35.09 0.72 9.00
C LEU A 661 33.56 0.58 8.97
N ILE A 662 32.90 0.86 7.84
CA ILE A 662 31.46 0.61 7.68
C ILE A 662 31.15 -0.88 7.87
N THR A 663 31.96 -1.76 7.28
CA THR A 663 31.82 -3.21 7.44
C THR A 663 31.95 -3.65 8.90
N TYR A 664 32.95 -3.15 9.63
CA TYR A 664 33.14 -3.45 11.06
C TYR A 664 32.02 -2.87 11.94
N ASN A 665 31.59 -1.63 11.69
CA ASN A 665 30.53 -0.98 12.47
C ASN A 665 29.16 -1.64 12.29
N LEU A 666 28.85 -2.18 11.10
CA LEU A 666 27.64 -2.99 10.90
C LEU A 666 27.65 -4.23 11.82
N CYS A 667 28.79 -4.91 11.96
CA CYS A 667 28.93 -6.06 12.86
C CYS A 667 28.76 -5.68 14.35
N ILE A 668 29.29 -4.54 14.80
CA ILE A 668 29.16 -4.07 16.19
C ILE A 668 27.71 -3.67 16.50
N PHE A 669 27.03 -3.02 15.55
CA PHE A 669 25.63 -2.58 15.74
C PHE A 669 24.71 -3.78 15.99
N LEU A 670 24.96 -4.95 15.39
CA LEU A 670 24.19 -6.17 15.68
C LEU A 670 24.59 -6.90 16.94
N ILE A 671 25.84 -6.85 17.39
CA ILE A 671 26.19 -7.37 18.72
C ILE A 671 25.41 -6.59 19.78
N VAL A 672 25.38 -5.25 19.67
CA VAL A 672 24.63 -4.39 20.59
C VAL A 672 23.11 -4.57 20.42
N TYR A 673 22.59 -4.62 19.20
CA TYR A 673 21.14 -4.80 18.96
C TYR A 673 20.63 -6.19 19.38
N THR A 674 21.44 -7.24 19.20
CA THR A 674 21.11 -8.60 19.63
C THR A 674 21.16 -8.71 21.16
N ILE A 675 22.14 -8.07 21.81
CA ILE A 675 22.20 -7.98 23.29
C ILE A 675 20.99 -7.21 23.85
N PHE A 676 20.60 -6.08 23.24
CA PHE A 676 19.42 -5.32 23.69
C PHE A 676 18.10 -6.07 23.46
N LYS A 677 17.98 -6.85 22.37
CA LYS A 677 16.78 -7.65 22.11
C LYS A 677 16.67 -8.87 23.04
N ILE A 678 17.80 -9.39 23.53
CA ILE A 678 17.84 -10.44 24.56
C ILE A 678 17.49 -9.87 25.95
N ILE A 679 17.81 -8.61 26.23
CA ILE A 679 17.48 -7.93 27.50
C ILE A 679 16.01 -7.49 27.55
N ASP A 680 15.38 -7.17 26.41
CA ASP A 680 13.97 -6.72 26.36
C ASP A 680 12.95 -7.88 26.36
N THR A 681 13.40 -9.14 26.30
CA THR A 681 12.54 -10.33 26.45
C THR A 681 12.30 -10.78 27.89
N ASP A 682 12.88 -10.12 28.89
CA ASP A 682 12.69 -10.44 30.32
C ASP A 682 11.70 -9.50 31.05
N LYS A 683 10.81 -8.85 30.30
CA LYS A 683 9.60 -8.19 30.83
C LYS A 683 8.35 -8.61 30.09
N ARG A 684 7.94 -9.87 30.29
CA ARG A 684 6.53 -10.27 30.35
C ARG A 684 6.33 -11.33 31.42
#